data_AF-A0A0L0HJH2-F1
#
_entry.id   AF-A0A0L0HJH2-F1
#
_cell.length_a   1.000
_cell.length_b   1.000
_cell.length_c   1.000
_cell.angle_alpha   90.00
_cell.angle_beta   90.00
_cell.angle_gamma   90.00
#
_symmetry.space_group_name_H-M   'P 1'
#
loop_
_entity.id
_entity.type
_entity.pdbx_description
1 polymer ?
#
loop_
_entity_poly.entity_id
_entity_poly.type
_entity_poly.pdbx_seq_one_letter_code
_entity_poly.pdbx_strand_id
1 'polypeptide(L)'
;MIRCHSAQESLRKPYVIAEREVFSQGSVQYPVTPMATNALEQNVHSTIVRRLQAAHQSTADLSAGLTRFLVGPAIHAATNPAESQRLTQRVLALMQNNVLVSDADMVKALGLVESTGDFVAEPDVEYFYVRSWAIHATDLARLLASWEEEGIEPREAWQWLYAIQIAETCFIRYVGKCRGPATPHKRYTTDLKQRESGLLHDFLEALQEIAPDSYASGKTFEFVEGRLGEIAEATIRDDRERAIIAFFDREKLLNRQHGGFYQSYIPSIDDYHLFKELNTDFIRRFRNACTSTHDDMLKAIDQWIEETKCYAEEHPIETKTGLHPLTQKYNTKRRHQLLPQMINDNVILLLIGKDVTFEEYIGSHTFLSGNSRAGYLTKDFLARLQAYERDASSWSTLDKLAFPFINLFPWMGHEDVTSALDYLSAFLRIVRPIITVTFSHLVTSSAHANFYHPYGLSQDNFLDSVGVLSLRHFEDRDWLSSVESEVTEWTIVIPHLDPGFDKYGAQPVELRAVIDLTWYLTFYVAHRAMKLLRAGKGAAKGKGPDRTTLVKRLYTECSEHDPMFMDPAVVALYERLKQAKTALKAHWEDVRQRRRRTVQPLDEEVRKVMSEKAVARILRGERARGAPNSDERKAQVNRLYKLHMPDTFLHVTDYKEDKDRWFQWAMTLPENMSFAMSSLAQAMPKAQRIRNSIRMFRPAEATDDSWMDDPTRMRKALLAKGAHLKQFLPADFYSSEKQRERVLRKTASDPLFAHTSVLQGREIKIWANGDMVLRWIAPAELLEALQTDRNVTLIVRGPKRAVPIQDGDKRFVQFLADGIGLYDENGRDIGPGALVRQQDFILHKSHRLLQALWASERAIIQGTAPIPALTIEAAAEGPVPVSVSVPARRPSLAQSISEALARGMETALSEPLEAEKMTSGRPPFKQQTSKKTMAAFGPVQANDGLWLLQQWLKETHPNGGTFSLADPIIFPNQQSMIPSFSMFLDKYPNHPYHKAWKNWLLPEELAGASRHIIANIRYLCPNTSSKRVQRKETQFQRLTVKPPIKE
;
A
#
# COMPACT_ATOMS: atom_id res chain seq x y z
N MET A 1 -52.83 -22.57 41.82
CA MET A 1 -52.39 -22.94 40.46
C MET A 1 -51.18 -22.10 40.10
N ILE A 2 -50.02 -22.76 40.15
CA ILE A 2 -48.70 -22.59 39.50
C ILE A 2 -48.17 -21.18 39.16
N ARG A 3 -47.00 -20.89 39.78
CA ARG A 3 -46.01 -19.81 39.57
C ARG A 3 -45.09 -20.09 38.37
N CYS A 4 -44.68 -19.03 37.65
CA CYS A 4 -43.40 -18.75 36.95
C CYS A 4 -43.57 -17.32 36.36
N HIS A 5 -42.65 -16.35 36.34
CA HIS A 5 -41.19 -16.29 36.36
C HIS A 5 -40.73 -15.00 37.08
N SER A 6 -39.59 -15.11 37.77
CA SER A 6 -38.73 -13.99 38.16
C SER A 6 -37.32 -14.25 37.62
N ALA A 7 -36.58 -13.16 37.37
CA ALA A 7 -35.13 -13.06 37.12
C ALA A 7 -34.71 -12.91 35.65
N GLN A 8 -34.64 -11.65 35.17
CA GLN A 8 -33.63 -11.24 34.17
C GLN A 8 -33.47 -9.71 34.00
N GLU A 9 -33.47 -8.92 35.08
CA GLU A 9 -33.33 -7.44 34.97
C GLU A 9 -32.15 -6.82 35.74
N SER A 10 -31.21 -7.62 36.26
CA SER A 10 -30.15 -7.10 37.13
C SER A 10 -28.73 -7.54 36.73
N LEU A 11 -28.31 -7.28 35.48
CA LEU A 11 -26.88 -7.31 35.09
C LEU A 11 -26.59 -6.29 33.96
N ARG A 12 -26.93 -5.01 34.16
CA ARG A 12 -26.22 -3.93 33.46
C ARG A 12 -25.10 -3.46 34.38
N LYS A 13 -23.84 -3.80 34.06
CA LYS A 13 -22.69 -3.17 34.72
C LYS A 13 -22.76 -1.67 34.40
N PRO A 14 -22.83 -0.77 35.39
CA PRO A 14 -22.70 0.65 35.11
C PRO A 14 -21.32 0.92 34.52
N TYR A 15 -21.27 1.75 33.48
CA TYR A 15 -20.03 2.35 32.96
C TYR A 15 -19.35 3.06 34.15
N VAL A 16 -18.34 2.43 34.75
CA VAL A 16 -17.48 3.11 35.73
C VAL A 16 -16.53 3.97 34.91
N ILE A 17 -16.94 5.21 34.67
CA ILE A 17 -16.04 6.26 34.21
C ILE A 17 -15.01 6.40 35.33
N ALA A 18 -13.80 5.85 35.11
CA ALA A 18 -12.70 6.09 36.02
C ALA A 18 -12.51 7.62 36.08
N GLU A 19 -12.67 8.20 37.27
CA GLU A 19 -12.31 9.58 37.60
C GLU A 19 -10.79 9.76 37.41
N ARG A 20 -10.34 9.82 36.16
CA ARG A 20 -9.05 10.40 35.81
C ARG A 20 -9.37 11.78 35.29
N GLU A 21 -8.78 12.78 35.95
CA GLU A 21 -8.77 14.20 35.60
C GLU A 21 -9.34 14.42 34.21
N VAL A 22 -10.65 14.65 34.16
CA VAL A 22 -11.27 15.26 33.00
C VAL A 22 -10.41 16.48 32.74
N PHE A 23 -9.77 16.54 31.57
CA PHE A 23 -9.26 17.80 31.05
C PHE A 23 -10.49 18.71 30.96
N SER A 24 -10.81 19.36 32.08
CA SER A 24 -11.72 20.48 32.10
C SER A 24 -10.98 21.50 31.25
N GLN A 25 -11.32 21.54 29.96
CA GLN A 25 -11.36 22.82 29.30
C GLN A 25 -12.31 23.62 30.19
N GLY A 26 -11.74 24.40 31.11
CA GLY A 26 -12.50 25.15 32.10
C GLY A 26 -13.67 25.77 31.37
N SER A 27 -14.88 25.49 31.85
CA SER A 27 -16.11 25.92 31.19
C SER A 27 -16.00 27.43 30.98
N VAL A 28 -15.60 27.85 29.78
CA VAL A 28 -15.54 29.26 29.42
C VAL A 28 -17.00 29.65 29.33
N GLN A 29 -17.54 30.18 30.44
CA GLN A 29 -18.84 30.80 30.42
C GLN A 29 -18.68 32.06 29.58
N TYR A 30 -19.21 32.03 28.35
CA TYR A 30 -19.21 33.19 27.49
C TYR A 30 -20.22 34.18 28.07
N PRO A 31 -19.81 35.42 28.40
CA PRO A 31 -20.74 36.44 28.85
C PRO A 31 -21.84 36.61 27.79
N VAL A 32 -23.09 36.71 28.23
CA VAL A 32 -24.30 36.83 27.37
C VAL A 32 -24.34 38.18 26.63
N THR A 33 -23.36 39.05 26.85
CA THR A 33 -23.22 40.36 26.21
C THR A 33 -23.04 40.18 24.69
N PRO A 34 -23.73 40.97 23.84
CA PRO A 34 -23.55 40.93 22.40
C PRO A 34 -22.08 41.12 22.00
N MET A 35 -21.46 40.08 21.44
CA MET A 35 -20.13 40.21 20.85
C MET A 35 -20.24 40.94 19.52
N ALA A 36 -19.43 41.96 19.31
CA ALA A 36 -19.25 42.56 17.99
C ALA A 36 -18.74 41.49 17.00
N THR A 37 -19.12 41.60 15.72
CA THR A 37 -18.71 40.66 14.67
C THR A 37 -17.19 40.48 14.56
N ASN A 38 -16.43 41.57 14.71
CA ASN A 38 -14.96 41.53 14.76
C ASN A 38 -14.43 40.72 15.96
N ALA A 39 -15.12 40.78 17.11
CA ALA A 39 -14.74 40.00 18.28
C ALA A 39 -15.03 38.50 18.06
N LEU A 40 -16.11 38.15 17.34
CA LEU A 40 -16.39 36.76 16.98
C LEU A 40 -15.32 36.21 16.04
N GLU A 41 -14.96 36.94 14.97
CA GLU A 41 -13.90 36.53 14.05
C GLU A 41 -12.58 36.27 14.79
N GLN A 42 -12.17 37.19 15.67
CA GLN A 42 -10.95 37.02 16.48
C GLN A 42 -11.03 35.83 17.45
N ASN A 43 -12.20 35.58 18.05
CA ASN A 43 -12.41 34.44 18.94
C ASN A 43 -12.33 33.10 18.20
N VAL A 44 -13.02 33.00 17.05
CA VAL A 44 -12.96 31.82 16.18
C VAL A 44 -11.52 31.57 15.74
N HIS A 45 -10.85 32.60 15.23
CA HIS A 45 -9.47 32.51 14.78
C HIS A 45 -8.50 32.09 15.89
N SER A 46 -8.52 32.78 17.04
CA SER A 46 -7.64 32.46 18.18
C SER A 46 -7.90 31.05 18.74
N THR A 47 -9.15 30.59 18.75
CA THR A 47 -9.45 29.22 19.19
C THR A 47 -8.94 28.18 18.19
N ILE A 48 -9.07 28.41 16.88
CA ILE A 48 -8.49 27.55 15.84
C ILE A 48 -6.95 27.51 16.00
N VAL A 49 -6.29 28.66 16.10
CA VAL A 49 -4.84 28.76 16.29
C VAL A 49 -4.39 28.00 17.53
N ARG A 50 -5.06 28.22 18.67
CA ARG A 50 -4.75 27.52 19.92
C ARG A 50 -4.91 25.99 19.80
N ARG A 51 -5.95 25.50 19.12
CA ARG A 51 -6.17 24.06 18.90
C ARG A 51 -5.11 23.46 17.99
N LEU A 52 -4.73 24.16 16.92
CA LEU A 52 -3.66 23.73 16.02
C LEU A 52 -2.29 23.74 16.70
N GLN A 53 -1.98 24.75 17.51
CA GLN A 53 -0.76 24.82 18.32
C GLN A 53 -0.71 23.73 19.39
N ALA A 54 -1.83 23.43 20.06
CA ALA A 54 -1.91 22.30 20.99
C ALA A 54 -1.68 20.94 20.31
N ALA A 55 -1.97 20.86 19.01
CA ALA A 55 -1.64 19.71 18.16
C ALA A 55 -0.24 19.83 17.48
N HIS A 56 0.58 20.79 17.90
CA HIS A 56 1.92 21.09 17.36
C HIS A 56 1.96 21.28 15.83
N GLN A 57 0.95 21.96 15.29
CA GLN A 57 0.88 22.29 13.88
C GLN A 57 1.31 23.73 13.62
N SER A 58 1.94 23.97 12.46
CA SER A 58 2.23 25.35 12.03
C SER A 58 0.95 26.15 11.84
N THR A 59 0.94 27.35 12.42
CA THR A 59 -0.08 28.39 12.22
C THR A 59 0.49 29.65 11.58
N ALA A 60 1.74 29.62 11.09
CA ALA A 60 2.43 30.81 10.59
C ALA A 60 1.69 31.48 9.42
N ASP A 61 1.11 30.66 8.54
CA ASP A 61 0.40 31.13 7.35
C ASP A 61 -1.12 31.29 7.58
N LEU A 62 -1.60 30.88 8.76
CA LEU A 62 -3.02 30.94 9.09
C LEU A 62 -3.41 32.34 9.56
N SER A 63 -3.90 33.19 8.65
CA SER A 63 -4.43 34.52 8.99
C SER A 63 -5.91 34.50 9.39
N ALA A 64 -6.38 35.56 10.07
CA ALA A 64 -7.80 35.73 10.39
C ALA A 64 -8.69 35.69 9.14
N GLY A 65 -8.22 36.30 8.04
CA GLY A 65 -8.91 36.26 6.75
C GLY A 65 -9.08 34.85 6.19
N LEU A 66 -8.15 33.93 6.49
CA LEU A 66 -8.28 32.52 6.12
C LEU A 66 -9.36 31.79 6.94
N THR A 67 -9.73 32.27 8.11
CA THR A 67 -10.81 31.66 8.92
C THR A 67 -12.15 32.37 8.77
N ARG A 68 -12.20 33.53 8.10
CA ARG A 68 -13.37 34.41 8.05
C ARG A 68 -14.61 33.78 7.41
N PHE A 69 -14.45 32.86 6.45
CA PHE A 69 -15.58 32.15 5.83
C PHE A 69 -16.39 31.30 6.83
N LEU A 70 -15.82 30.96 8.00
CA LEU A 70 -16.52 30.23 9.07
C LEU A 70 -17.50 31.12 9.87
N VAL A 71 -17.41 32.44 9.70
CA VAL A 71 -18.27 33.43 10.37
C VAL A 71 -19.00 34.34 9.38
N GLY A 72 -18.83 34.12 8.07
CA GLY A 72 -19.42 34.91 6.98
C GLY A 72 -20.91 35.21 7.18
N PRO A 73 -21.77 34.22 7.41
CA PRO A 73 -23.21 34.44 7.62
C PRO A 73 -23.53 35.36 8.80
N ALA A 74 -22.83 35.21 9.93
CA ALA A 74 -23.02 36.04 11.12
C ALA A 74 -22.57 37.50 10.88
N ILE A 75 -21.52 37.68 10.07
CA ILE A 75 -21.04 38.99 9.62
C ILE A 75 -22.04 39.62 8.64
N HIS A 76 -22.56 38.86 7.68
CA HIS A 76 -23.51 39.37 6.69
C HIS A 76 -24.86 39.73 7.29
N ALA A 77 -25.28 39.07 8.37
CA ALA A 77 -26.48 39.40 9.14
C ALA A 77 -26.31 40.62 10.08
N ALA A 78 -25.19 41.34 10.04
CA ALA A 78 -24.91 42.47 10.94
C ALA A 78 -25.92 43.63 10.84
N THR A 79 -26.71 43.70 9.77
CA THR A 79 -27.81 44.66 9.61
C THR A 79 -29.02 44.35 10.51
N ASN A 80 -29.08 43.15 11.11
CA ASN A 80 -30.08 42.72 12.08
C ASN A 80 -29.40 42.21 13.37
N PRO A 81 -29.26 43.06 14.42
CA PRO A 81 -28.52 42.72 15.63
C PRO A 81 -28.99 41.44 16.34
N ALA A 82 -30.30 41.20 16.36
CA ALA A 82 -30.88 40.01 17.01
C ALA A 82 -30.53 38.73 16.26
N GLU A 83 -30.52 38.77 14.93
CA GLU A 83 -30.14 37.64 14.09
C GLU A 83 -28.64 37.38 14.14
N SER A 84 -27.82 38.45 14.07
CA SER A 84 -26.38 38.37 14.24
C SER A 84 -25.99 37.77 15.62
N GLN A 85 -26.68 38.15 16.70
CA GLN A 85 -26.47 37.55 18.02
C GLN A 85 -26.83 36.06 18.06
N ARG A 86 -27.95 35.65 17.46
CA ARG A 86 -28.36 34.22 17.39
C ARG A 86 -27.36 33.39 16.58
N LEU A 87 -26.87 33.90 15.45
CA LEU A 87 -25.85 33.22 14.64
C LEU A 87 -24.53 33.12 15.39
N THR A 88 -24.12 34.17 16.10
CA THR A 88 -22.95 34.18 16.98
C THR A 88 -23.02 33.07 18.03
N GLN A 89 -24.16 32.95 18.72
CA GLN A 89 -24.37 31.89 19.72
C GLN A 89 -24.28 30.49 19.12
N ARG A 90 -24.84 30.28 17.91
CA ARG A 90 -24.73 28.98 17.21
C ARG A 90 -23.31 28.64 16.79
N VAL A 91 -22.54 29.61 16.29
CA VAL A 91 -21.11 29.41 15.96
C VAL A 91 -20.33 29.00 17.20
N LEU A 92 -20.52 29.70 18.32
CA LEU A 92 -19.86 29.34 19.58
C LEU A 92 -20.29 27.96 20.09
N ALA A 93 -21.57 27.60 19.97
CA ALA A 93 -22.06 26.27 20.34
C ALA A 93 -21.42 25.16 19.51
N LEU A 94 -21.26 25.35 18.19
CA LEU A 94 -20.55 24.42 17.31
C LEU A 94 -19.09 24.22 17.75
N MET A 95 -18.39 25.30 18.07
CA MET A 95 -17.00 25.22 18.50
C MET A 95 -16.86 24.52 19.86
N GLN A 96 -17.79 24.73 20.79
CA GLN A 96 -17.75 24.11 22.11
C GLN A 96 -18.11 22.63 22.04
N ASN A 97 -19.23 22.27 21.42
CA ASN A 97 -19.69 20.89 21.37
C ASN A 97 -20.55 20.64 20.12
N ASN A 98 -19.87 20.49 18.98
CA ASN A 98 -20.54 20.27 17.71
C ASN A 98 -21.53 19.08 17.77
N VAL A 99 -21.21 18.00 18.49
CA VAL A 99 -22.03 16.77 18.57
C VAL A 99 -23.47 17.03 19.02
N LEU A 100 -23.74 18.12 19.75
CA LEU A 100 -25.07 18.49 20.24
C LEU A 100 -25.83 19.45 19.31
N VAL A 101 -25.15 20.05 18.33
CA VAL A 101 -25.75 21.04 17.45
C VAL A 101 -26.42 20.32 16.28
N SER A 102 -27.65 20.71 15.94
CA SER A 102 -28.37 20.12 14.81
C SER A 102 -27.77 20.49 13.45
N ASP A 103 -28.04 19.69 12.42
CA ASP A 103 -27.66 20.04 11.04
C ASP A 103 -28.30 21.35 10.58
N ALA A 104 -29.55 21.62 10.98
CA ALA A 104 -30.24 22.85 10.63
C ALA A 104 -29.58 24.09 11.25
N ASP A 105 -29.14 24.00 12.51
CA ASP A 105 -28.41 25.08 13.17
C ASP A 105 -27.00 25.23 12.62
N MET A 106 -26.31 24.12 12.29
CA MET A 106 -25.00 24.14 11.63
C MET A 106 -25.06 24.84 10.27
N VAL A 107 -26.03 24.44 9.43
CA VAL A 107 -26.26 25.04 8.10
C VAL A 107 -26.52 26.55 8.22
N LYS A 108 -27.36 26.98 9.17
CA LYS A 108 -27.64 28.40 9.39
C LYS A 108 -26.42 29.16 9.90
N ALA A 109 -25.69 28.59 10.85
CA ALA A 109 -24.53 29.24 11.47
C ALA A 109 -23.38 29.46 10.47
N LEU A 110 -23.13 28.48 9.59
CA LEU A 110 -21.97 28.45 8.70
C LEU A 110 -22.31 28.71 7.23
N GLY A 111 -23.59 28.90 6.89
CA GLY A 111 -24.02 29.21 5.52
C GLY A 111 -23.77 28.05 4.56
N LEU A 112 -23.93 26.82 5.04
CA LEU A 112 -23.64 25.63 4.25
C LEU A 112 -24.77 25.32 3.28
N VAL A 113 -24.44 24.64 2.18
CA VAL A 113 -25.42 24.14 1.22
C VAL A 113 -25.32 22.62 1.13
N GLU A 114 -26.44 21.92 1.15
CA GLU A 114 -26.44 20.46 0.99
C GLU A 114 -25.98 20.07 -0.42
N SER A 115 -24.96 19.20 -0.49
CA SER A 115 -24.43 18.66 -1.73
C SER A 115 -25.19 17.37 -2.08
N THR A 116 -25.99 17.42 -3.14
CA THR A 116 -26.79 16.30 -3.64
C THR A 116 -26.17 15.68 -4.90
N GLY A 117 -26.78 14.60 -5.40
CA GLY A 117 -26.35 13.94 -6.65
C GLY A 117 -26.39 14.85 -7.89
N ASP A 118 -27.21 15.90 -7.85
CA ASP A 118 -27.39 16.86 -8.95
C ASP A 118 -26.35 17.97 -8.96
N PHE A 119 -25.51 18.04 -7.92
CA PHE A 119 -24.45 19.05 -7.83
C PHE A 119 -23.44 18.89 -8.98
N VAL A 120 -23.20 19.97 -9.71
CA VAL A 120 -22.18 20.03 -10.77
C VAL A 120 -20.96 20.77 -10.23
N ALA A 121 -19.88 20.03 -9.98
CA ALA A 121 -18.61 20.63 -9.61
C ALA A 121 -17.98 21.33 -10.82
N GLU A 122 -17.55 22.56 -10.60
CA GLU A 122 -16.63 23.27 -11.48
C GLU A 122 -15.28 22.53 -11.50
N PRO A 123 -14.69 22.30 -12.69
CA PRO A 123 -13.35 21.72 -12.80
C PRO A 123 -12.33 22.53 -12.01
N ASP A 124 -11.37 21.85 -11.39
CA ASP A 124 -10.23 22.46 -10.70
C ASP A 124 -10.52 23.37 -9.51
N VAL A 125 -11.78 23.51 -9.11
CA VAL A 125 -12.19 24.08 -7.83
C VAL A 125 -12.06 23.02 -6.73
N GLU A 126 -11.50 23.42 -5.60
CA GLU A 126 -11.48 22.61 -4.39
C GLU A 126 -12.66 22.96 -3.49
N TYR A 127 -13.39 21.91 -3.12
CA TYR A 127 -14.58 21.93 -2.29
C TYR A 127 -14.26 21.36 -0.92
N PHE A 128 -14.68 22.08 0.12
CA PHE A 128 -14.63 21.61 1.50
C PHE A 128 -16.04 21.28 1.95
N TYR A 129 -16.20 20.23 2.73
CA TYR A 129 -17.50 19.76 3.15
C TYR A 129 -17.47 19.10 4.53
N VAL A 130 -18.63 19.05 5.16
CA VAL A 130 -18.90 18.27 6.37
C VAL A 130 -19.98 17.24 6.06
N ARG A 131 -19.74 15.99 6.45
CA ARG A 131 -20.75 14.95 6.48
C ARG A 131 -21.28 14.86 7.90
N SER A 132 -22.59 14.63 8.02
CA SER A 132 -23.26 14.57 9.31
C SER A 132 -24.24 13.40 9.32
N TRP A 133 -24.26 12.67 10.44
CA TRP A 133 -25.22 11.62 10.73
C TRP A 133 -25.95 12.01 12.01
N ALA A 134 -27.28 12.11 11.92
CA ALA A 134 -28.15 12.27 13.08
C ALA A 134 -28.43 10.88 13.66
N ILE A 135 -28.04 10.66 14.91
CA ILE A 135 -28.08 9.34 15.54
C ILE A 135 -28.76 9.48 16.90
N HIS A 136 -29.73 8.64 17.19
CA HIS A 136 -30.30 8.58 18.54
C HIS A 136 -29.21 8.19 19.56
N ALA A 137 -29.23 8.81 20.73
CA ALA A 137 -28.25 8.55 21.79
C ALA A 137 -28.20 7.06 22.19
N THR A 138 -29.35 6.38 22.17
CA THR A 138 -29.45 4.93 22.40
C THR A 138 -28.73 4.10 21.35
N ASP A 139 -28.75 4.55 20.10
CA ASP A 139 -28.18 3.84 18.95
C ASP A 139 -26.68 4.06 18.90
N LEU A 140 -26.25 5.29 19.20
CA LEU A 140 -24.85 5.61 19.37
C LEU A 140 -24.24 4.84 20.54
N ALA A 141 -24.96 4.69 21.66
CA ALA A 141 -24.51 3.87 22.78
C ALA A 141 -24.36 2.38 22.40
N ARG A 142 -25.31 1.83 21.61
CA ARG A 142 -25.21 0.46 21.07
C ARG A 142 -24.02 0.31 20.13
N LEU A 143 -23.77 1.30 19.26
CA LEU A 143 -22.61 1.33 18.38
C LEU A 143 -21.31 1.30 19.17
N LEU A 144 -21.18 2.14 20.20
CA LEU A 144 -19.99 2.17 21.04
C LEU A 144 -19.78 0.86 21.81
N ALA A 145 -20.86 0.20 22.25
CA ALA A 145 -20.78 -1.12 22.88
C ALA A 145 -20.30 -2.21 21.89
N SER A 146 -20.81 -2.23 20.65
CA SER A 146 -20.34 -3.15 19.60
C SER A 146 -18.87 -2.94 19.29
N TRP A 147 -18.44 -1.68 19.20
CA TRP A 147 -17.05 -1.33 19.02
C TRP A 147 -16.17 -1.80 20.19
N GLU A 148 -16.65 -1.68 21.43
CA GLU A 148 -15.95 -2.22 22.60
C GLU A 148 -15.80 -3.75 22.51
N GLU A 149 -16.86 -4.47 22.13
CA GLU A 149 -16.85 -5.93 21.92
C GLU A 149 -15.88 -6.36 20.80
N GLU A 150 -15.76 -5.56 19.74
CA GLU A 150 -14.82 -5.78 18.62
C GLU A 150 -13.39 -5.28 18.90
N GLY A 151 -13.17 -4.64 20.05
CA GLY A 151 -11.89 -4.04 20.42
C GLY A 151 -11.50 -2.76 19.69
N ILE A 152 -12.50 -2.05 19.17
CA ILE A 152 -12.40 -0.74 18.53
C ILE A 152 -12.64 0.35 19.59
N GLU A 153 -11.58 0.95 20.13
CA GLU A 153 -11.68 2.08 21.09
C GLU A 153 -11.05 3.36 20.54
N PRO A 154 -11.73 4.13 19.66
CA PRO A 154 -11.21 5.40 19.18
C PRO A 154 -11.26 6.44 20.31
N ARG A 155 -10.30 7.37 20.34
CA ARG A 155 -10.26 8.44 21.36
C ARG A 155 -11.53 9.30 21.27
N GLU A 156 -12.04 9.44 20.05
CA GLU A 156 -13.19 10.27 19.71
C GLU A 156 -14.49 9.74 20.34
N ALA A 157 -14.63 8.42 20.53
CA ALA A 157 -15.78 7.82 21.19
C ALA A 157 -15.99 8.33 22.64
N TRP A 158 -14.90 8.61 23.37
CA TRP A 158 -14.97 9.13 24.73
C TRP A 158 -15.65 10.48 24.82
N GLN A 159 -15.45 11.34 23.80
CA GLN A 159 -16.11 12.64 23.73
C GLN A 159 -17.61 12.50 23.42
N TRP A 160 -18.00 11.43 22.73
CA TRP A 160 -19.39 11.16 22.38
C TRP A 160 -20.19 10.59 23.56
N LEU A 161 -19.55 9.85 24.47
CA LEU A 161 -20.21 9.33 25.68
C LEU A 161 -20.86 10.43 26.53
N TYR A 162 -20.22 11.59 26.64
CA TYR A 162 -20.81 12.74 27.32
C TYR A 162 -22.07 13.25 26.60
N ALA A 163 -22.06 13.29 25.27
CA ALA A 163 -23.21 13.74 24.47
C ALA A 163 -24.43 12.82 24.62
N ILE A 164 -24.21 11.51 24.71
CA ILE A 164 -25.26 10.49 24.92
C ILE A 164 -26.04 10.73 26.22
N GLN A 165 -25.39 11.32 27.25
CA GLN A 165 -26.03 11.56 28.55
C GLN A 165 -26.97 12.77 28.57
N ILE A 166 -26.79 13.71 27.65
CA ILE A 166 -27.43 15.04 27.73
C ILE A 166 -28.31 15.37 26.52
N ALA A 167 -28.26 14.58 25.46
CA ALA A 167 -29.07 14.78 24.27
C ALA A 167 -29.77 13.49 23.83
N GLU A 168 -30.96 13.65 23.26
CA GLU A 168 -31.71 12.54 22.66
C GLU A 168 -31.13 12.13 21.30
N THR A 169 -30.65 13.11 20.53
CA THR A 169 -30.00 12.92 19.23
C THR A 169 -28.62 13.54 19.24
N CYS A 170 -27.63 12.79 18.78
CA CYS A 170 -26.26 13.23 18.58
C CYS A 170 -25.95 13.36 17.08
N PHE A 171 -25.09 14.32 16.73
CA PHE A 171 -24.68 14.59 15.35
C PHE A 171 -23.20 14.25 15.18
N ILE A 172 -22.92 13.06 14.68
CA ILE A 172 -21.54 12.62 14.42
C ILE A 172 -21.11 13.14 13.06
N ARG A 173 -19.90 13.71 12.97
CA ARG A 173 -19.46 14.44 11.78
C ARG A 173 -18.11 14.02 11.25
N TYR A 174 -17.93 14.22 9.96
CA TYR A 174 -16.66 14.05 9.25
C TYR A 174 -16.41 15.24 8.34
N VAL A 175 -15.25 15.86 8.43
CA VAL A 175 -14.83 16.94 7.53
C VAL A 175 -13.97 16.35 6.42
N GLY A 176 -14.18 16.79 5.18
CA GLY A 176 -13.35 16.39 4.06
C GLY A 176 -13.24 17.45 2.99
N LYS A 177 -12.41 17.15 1.98
CA LYS A 177 -12.29 17.94 0.76
C LYS A 177 -12.31 17.07 -0.49
N CYS A 178 -12.60 17.69 -1.63
CA CYS A 178 -12.48 17.08 -2.95
C CYS A 178 -12.24 18.15 -4.01
N ARG A 179 -11.63 17.76 -5.14
CA ARG A 179 -11.39 18.66 -6.27
C ARG A 179 -12.28 18.29 -7.46
N GLY A 180 -12.84 19.29 -8.12
CA GLY A 180 -13.64 19.11 -9.32
C GLY A 180 -12.90 18.30 -10.38
N PRO A 181 -13.58 17.40 -11.12
CA PRO A 181 -15.04 17.25 -11.22
C PRO A 181 -15.67 16.34 -10.16
N ALA A 182 -14.90 15.88 -9.17
CA ALA A 182 -15.48 15.17 -8.03
C ALA A 182 -16.30 16.16 -7.18
N THR A 183 -17.45 15.70 -6.69
CA THR A 183 -18.34 16.49 -5.84
C THR A 183 -18.29 15.95 -4.42
N PRO A 184 -18.61 16.75 -3.39
CA PRO A 184 -18.72 16.25 -2.01
C PRO A 184 -19.61 15.00 -1.90
N HIS A 185 -20.79 15.03 -2.54
CA HIS A 185 -21.71 13.90 -2.60
C HIS A 185 -21.13 12.66 -3.31
N LYS A 186 -20.47 12.84 -4.46
CA LYS A 186 -19.81 11.73 -5.17
C LYS A 186 -18.71 11.12 -4.31
N ARG A 187 -17.96 11.94 -3.57
CA ARG A 187 -16.94 11.44 -2.67
C ARG A 187 -17.55 10.64 -1.51
N TYR A 188 -18.66 11.08 -0.95
CA TYR A 188 -19.42 10.33 0.06
C TYR A 188 -19.86 8.95 -0.47
N THR A 189 -20.54 8.92 -1.60
CA THR A 189 -21.01 7.66 -2.22
C THR A 189 -19.86 6.74 -2.65
N THR A 190 -18.72 7.30 -3.01
CA THR A 190 -17.50 6.53 -3.30
C THR A 190 -16.93 5.89 -2.05
N ASP A 191 -16.81 6.66 -0.96
CA ASP A 191 -16.30 6.13 0.32
C ASP A 191 -17.21 5.03 0.87
N LEU A 192 -18.54 5.14 0.72
CA LEU A 192 -19.48 4.07 1.11
C LEU A 192 -19.24 2.74 0.36
N LYS A 193 -18.75 2.79 -0.87
CA LYS A 193 -18.59 1.61 -1.74
C LYS A 193 -17.18 1.03 -1.75
N GLN A 194 -16.18 1.90 -1.61
CA GLN A 194 -14.79 1.55 -1.91
C GLN A 194 -13.86 1.66 -0.70
N ARG A 195 -14.29 2.30 0.39
CA ARG A 195 -13.42 2.44 1.56
C ARG A 195 -13.44 1.12 2.32
N GLU A 196 -12.28 0.49 2.45
CA GLU A 196 -12.12 -0.82 3.10
C GLU A 196 -11.48 -0.72 4.50
N SER A 197 -11.14 0.49 4.98
CA SER A 197 -10.47 0.66 6.27
C SER A 197 -10.57 2.06 6.89
N GLY A 198 -10.31 2.09 8.20
CA GLY A 198 -10.14 3.28 9.03
C GLY A 198 -11.43 3.70 9.74
N LEU A 199 -11.32 4.61 10.71
CA LEU A 199 -12.42 4.94 11.64
C LEU A 199 -13.75 5.27 10.96
N LEU A 200 -13.74 6.01 9.83
CA LEU A 200 -14.96 6.28 9.08
C LEU A 200 -15.59 5.01 8.49
N HIS A 201 -14.78 4.06 8.00
CA HIS A 201 -15.28 2.78 7.51
C HIS A 201 -15.87 1.96 8.66
N ASP A 202 -15.10 1.78 9.74
CA ASP A 202 -15.52 1.02 10.92
C ASP A 202 -16.81 1.59 11.53
N PHE A 203 -16.97 2.93 11.47
CA PHE A 203 -18.18 3.63 11.91
C PHE A 203 -19.36 3.36 10.98
N LEU A 204 -19.14 3.43 9.66
CA LEU A 204 -20.21 3.22 8.69
C LEU A 204 -20.66 1.76 8.65
N GLU A 205 -19.75 0.79 8.81
CA GLU A 205 -20.06 -0.65 8.90
C GLU A 205 -20.92 -0.90 10.14
N ALA A 206 -20.50 -0.45 11.32
CA ALA A 206 -21.26 -0.62 12.57
C ALA A 206 -22.60 0.13 12.55
N LEU A 207 -22.63 1.37 12.02
CA LEU A 207 -23.86 2.16 11.94
C LEU A 207 -24.89 1.52 11.00
N GLN A 208 -24.44 0.96 9.87
CA GLN A 208 -25.32 0.26 8.93
C GLN A 208 -25.99 -0.96 9.57
N GLU A 209 -25.28 -1.67 10.44
CA GLU A 209 -25.79 -2.84 11.15
C GLU A 209 -26.74 -2.46 12.30
N ILE A 210 -26.35 -1.50 13.13
CA ILE A 210 -27.03 -1.21 14.40
C ILE A 210 -28.20 -0.24 14.23
N ALA A 211 -28.06 0.73 13.32
CA ALA A 211 -29.03 1.81 13.09
C ALA A 211 -29.08 2.17 11.59
N PRO A 212 -29.65 1.31 10.74
CA PRO A 212 -29.69 1.50 9.29
C PRO A 212 -30.39 2.81 8.87
N ASP A 213 -31.37 3.27 9.64
CA ASP A 213 -32.04 4.55 9.39
C ASP A 213 -31.09 5.74 9.62
N SER A 214 -30.29 5.68 10.69
CA SER A 214 -29.24 6.68 10.97
C SER A 214 -28.15 6.63 9.90
N TYR A 215 -27.77 5.44 9.41
CA TYR A 215 -26.85 5.28 8.29
C TYR A 215 -27.39 5.94 7.01
N ALA A 216 -28.66 5.70 6.69
CA ALA A 216 -29.33 6.28 5.53
C ALA A 216 -29.55 7.80 5.66
N SER A 217 -29.57 8.33 6.88
CA SER A 217 -29.73 9.77 7.16
C SER A 217 -28.48 10.61 6.84
N GLY A 218 -27.36 9.98 6.48
CA GLY A 218 -26.09 10.66 6.24
C GLY A 218 -26.19 11.75 5.18
N LYS A 219 -25.93 12.99 5.57
CA LYS A 219 -25.95 14.17 4.68
C LYS A 219 -24.57 14.73 4.47
N THR A 220 -24.36 15.42 3.34
CA THR A 220 -23.12 16.12 3.02
C THR A 220 -23.41 17.60 2.75
N PHE A 221 -22.74 18.48 3.48
CA PHE A 221 -22.91 19.93 3.39
C PHE A 221 -21.60 20.61 2.99
N GLU A 222 -21.67 21.55 2.06
CA GLU A 222 -20.54 22.23 1.45
C GLU A 222 -20.33 23.62 2.04
N PHE A 223 -19.06 24.02 2.21
CA PHE A 223 -18.66 25.40 2.53
C PHE A 223 -18.56 26.24 1.25
N VAL A 224 -19.65 26.92 0.87
CA VAL A 224 -19.70 27.71 -0.39
C VAL A 224 -18.65 28.83 -0.40
N GLU A 225 -18.54 29.59 0.68
CA GLU A 225 -17.52 30.64 0.84
C GLU A 225 -16.10 30.08 1.11
N GLY A 226 -16.00 28.77 1.36
CA GLY A 226 -14.73 28.07 1.61
C GLY A 226 -14.06 27.54 0.34
N ARG A 227 -14.70 27.67 -0.83
CA ARG A 227 -14.16 27.19 -2.11
C ARG A 227 -12.82 27.84 -2.44
N LEU A 228 -11.92 27.06 -3.03
CA LEU A 228 -10.63 27.56 -3.53
C LEU A 228 -10.49 27.24 -5.01
N GLY A 229 -10.14 28.25 -5.81
CA GLY A 229 -9.92 28.08 -7.25
C GLY A 229 -8.62 27.34 -7.58
N GLU A 230 -8.39 27.12 -8.88
CA GLU A 230 -7.20 26.42 -9.40
C GLU A 230 -5.88 27.07 -8.97
N ILE A 231 -5.86 28.40 -8.88
CA ILE A 231 -4.65 29.21 -8.61
C ILE A 231 -4.29 29.21 -7.11
N ALA A 232 -5.16 28.73 -6.23
CA ALA A 232 -4.86 28.67 -4.80
C ALA A 232 -3.61 27.82 -4.53
N GLU A 233 -2.76 28.27 -3.61
CA GLU A 233 -1.56 27.52 -3.22
C GLU A 233 -1.94 26.26 -2.42
N ALA A 234 -1.10 25.22 -2.49
CA ALA A 234 -1.33 23.97 -1.79
C ALA A 234 -1.36 24.14 -0.25
N THR A 235 -0.58 25.08 0.27
CA THR A 235 -0.57 25.47 1.69
C THR A 235 -1.91 26.04 2.12
N ILE A 236 -2.45 27.00 1.37
CA ILE A 236 -3.77 27.62 1.64
C ILE A 236 -4.89 26.56 1.66
N ARG A 237 -4.83 25.60 0.74
CA ARG A 237 -5.77 24.47 0.65
C ARG A 237 -5.75 23.58 1.89
N ASP A 238 -4.55 23.27 2.37
CA ASP A 238 -4.38 22.50 3.59
C ASP A 238 -4.78 23.29 4.83
N ASP A 239 -4.42 24.56 4.91
CA ASP A 239 -4.80 25.48 5.99
C ASP A 239 -6.32 25.62 6.11
N ARG A 240 -7.03 25.64 4.97
CA ARG A 240 -8.49 25.63 4.97
C ARG A 240 -9.05 24.38 5.63
N GLU A 241 -8.58 23.21 5.22
CA GLU A 241 -9.04 21.94 5.80
C GLU A 241 -8.72 21.85 7.29
N ARG A 242 -7.48 22.23 7.67
CA ARG A 242 -7.01 22.25 9.07
C ARG A 242 -7.85 23.19 9.92
N ALA A 243 -8.15 24.38 9.43
CA ALA A 243 -8.98 25.35 10.12
C ALA A 243 -10.40 24.81 10.36
N ILE A 244 -11.02 24.16 9.36
CA ILE A 244 -12.36 23.57 9.51
C ILE A 244 -12.33 22.43 10.54
N ILE A 245 -11.36 21.52 10.46
CA ILE A 245 -11.25 20.41 11.42
C ILE A 245 -11.01 20.94 12.84
N ALA A 246 -10.13 21.93 13.01
CA ALA A 246 -9.89 22.58 14.30
C ALA A 246 -11.12 23.34 14.81
N PHE A 247 -11.92 23.95 13.93
CA PHE A 247 -13.17 24.62 14.28
C PHE A 247 -14.17 23.66 14.95
N PHE A 248 -14.36 22.48 14.36
CA PHE A 248 -15.27 21.46 14.90
C PHE A 248 -14.72 20.68 16.10
N ASP A 249 -13.44 20.88 16.45
CA ASP A 249 -12.68 20.05 17.40
C ASP A 249 -12.48 18.62 16.88
N ARG A 250 -11.23 18.30 16.48
CA ARG A 250 -10.87 17.00 15.90
C ARG A 250 -11.28 15.84 16.81
N GLU A 251 -11.17 15.99 18.13
CA GLU A 251 -11.47 14.91 19.07
C GLU A 251 -12.96 14.53 19.09
N LYS A 252 -13.82 15.30 18.43
CA LYS A 252 -15.26 15.06 18.32
C LYS A 252 -15.69 14.62 16.92
N LEU A 253 -14.76 14.56 15.96
CA LEU A 253 -15.01 14.20 14.56
C LEU A 253 -14.60 12.74 14.29
N LEU A 254 -15.07 12.18 13.17
CA LEU A 254 -14.54 10.93 12.61
C LEU A 254 -13.16 11.09 11.93
N ASN A 255 -12.62 12.30 11.91
CA ASN A 255 -11.30 12.62 11.36
C ASN A 255 -10.18 12.16 12.30
N ARG A 256 -9.39 11.17 11.87
CA ARG A 256 -8.16 10.80 12.62
C ARG A 256 -7.00 11.78 12.42
N GLN A 257 -7.03 12.52 11.31
CA GLN A 257 -6.00 13.48 10.95
C GLN A 257 -6.52 14.90 11.20
N HIS A 258 -5.62 15.81 11.57
CA HIS A 258 -5.93 17.24 11.79
C HIS A 258 -6.24 18.02 10.49
N GLY A 259 -6.30 17.34 9.33
CA GLY A 259 -6.42 17.97 8.02
C GLY A 259 -5.07 18.29 7.40
N GLY A 260 -5.09 18.62 6.11
CA GLY A 260 -3.90 18.94 5.33
C GLY A 260 -3.16 17.68 4.87
N PHE A 261 -2.80 17.66 3.59
CA PHE A 261 -1.97 16.61 3.01
C PHE A 261 -0.48 16.80 3.38
N TYR A 262 -0.07 18.05 3.59
CA TYR A 262 1.28 18.56 3.75
C TYR A 262 1.51 19.14 5.15
N GLN A 263 1.12 18.42 6.21
CA GLN A 263 1.31 18.92 7.58
C GLN A 263 2.78 19.22 7.87
N SER A 264 3.09 20.51 8.05
CA SER A 264 4.41 20.95 8.50
C SER A 264 4.56 20.65 9.98
N TYR A 265 5.63 19.92 10.30
CA TYR A 265 6.08 19.73 11.68
C TYR A 265 6.93 20.92 12.09
N ILE A 266 6.60 21.55 13.22
CA ILE A 266 7.44 22.55 13.84
C ILE A 266 8.14 21.90 15.04
N PRO A 267 9.48 21.79 15.05
CA PRO A 267 10.21 21.30 16.21
C PRO A 267 10.06 22.25 17.40
N SER A 268 10.30 21.76 18.62
CA SER A 268 10.37 22.65 19.77
C SER A 268 11.52 23.66 19.60
N ILE A 269 11.44 24.78 20.31
CA ILE A 269 12.52 25.78 20.32
C ILE A 269 13.84 25.17 20.83
N ASP A 270 13.77 24.24 21.79
CA ASP A 270 14.93 23.51 22.30
C ASP A 270 15.55 22.62 21.22
N ASP A 271 14.73 21.90 20.45
CA ASP A 271 15.22 21.08 19.33
C ASP A 271 15.85 21.97 18.24
N TYR A 272 15.31 23.16 17.98
CA TYR A 272 15.93 24.13 17.08
C TYR A 272 17.31 24.59 17.58
N HIS A 273 17.42 25.00 18.86
CA HIS A 273 18.69 25.43 19.43
C HIS A 273 19.73 24.31 19.44
N LEU A 274 19.31 23.10 19.79
CA LEU A 274 20.15 21.90 19.71
C LEU A 274 20.71 21.69 18.30
N PHE A 275 19.89 21.84 17.24
CA PHE A 275 20.41 21.75 15.87
C PHE A 275 21.44 22.83 15.55
N LYS A 276 21.23 24.07 16.02
CA LYS A 276 22.17 25.18 15.82
C LYS A 276 23.52 24.91 16.52
N GLU A 277 23.49 24.30 17.70
CA GLU A 277 24.69 23.92 18.47
C GLU A 277 25.54 22.86 17.75
N LEU A 278 24.93 21.96 16.96
CA LEU A 278 25.66 21.00 16.13
C LEU A 278 26.55 21.67 15.07
N ASN A 279 26.32 22.96 14.78
CA ASN A 279 27.10 23.79 13.87
C ASN A 279 27.39 23.09 12.52
N THR A 280 26.33 22.50 11.96
CA THR A 280 26.40 21.83 10.66
C THR A 280 26.34 22.86 9.54
N ASP A 281 27.02 22.53 8.45
CA ASP A 281 27.06 23.35 7.23
C ASP A 281 27.11 22.43 6.00
N PHE A 282 26.40 21.31 6.11
CA PHE A 282 26.49 20.20 5.18
C PHE A 282 26.04 20.62 3.79
N ILE A 283 24.85 21.22 3.67
CA ILE A 283 24.21 21.47 2.38
C ILE A 283 24.99 22.49 1.56
N ARG A 284 25.39 23.60 2.19
CA ARG A 284 26.19 24.64 1.54
C ARG A 284 27.53 24.08 1.10
N ARG A 285 28.21 23.31 1.96
CA ARG A 285 29.50 22.72 1.62
C ARG A 285 29.40 21.66 0.53
N PHE A 286 28.35 20.84 0.58
CA PHE A 286 28.09 19.79 -0.40
C PHE A 286 27.94 20.41 -1.78
N ARG A 287 27.05 21.38 -1.93
CA ARG A 287 26.83 22.12 -3.18
C ARG A 287 28.11 22.71 -3.76
N ASN A 288 28.93 23.32 -2.90
CA ASN A 288 30.13 24.02 -3.35
C ASN A 288 31.27 23.06 -3.74
N ALA A 289 31.21 21.79 -3.33
CA ALA A 289 32.28 20.83 -3.52
C ALA A 289 31.90 19.60 -4.35
N CYS A 290 30.61 19.39 -4.62
CA CYS A 290 30.16 18.21 -5.33
C CYS A 290 30.46 18.29 -6.83
N THR A 291 30.79 17.15 -7.42
CA THR A 291 30.95 16.95 -8.86
C THR A 291 29.87 16.02 -9.40
N SER A 292 29.65 16.08 -10.71
CA SER A 292 28.79 15.13 -11.42
C SER A 292 29.32 13.70 -11.29
N THR A 293 28.41 12.73 -11.43
CA THR A 293 28.72 11.29 -11.46
C THR A 293 29.70 10.94 -12.59
N HIS A 294 30.63 10.02 -12.34
CA HIS A 294 31.58 9.53 -13.35
C HIS A 294 30.89 8.71 -14.44
N ASP A 295 31.40 8.77 -15.67
CA ASP A 295 30.84 8.04 -16.81
C ASP A 295 30.77 6.52 -16.60
N ASP A 296 31.77 5.94 -15.93
CA ASP A 296 31.77 4.50 -15.64
C ASP A 296 30.69 4.12 -14.62
N MET A 297 30.47 4.96 -13.61
CA MET A 297 29.36 4.77 -12.66
C MET A 297 28.01 4.96 -13.36
N LEU A 298 27.89 5.93 -14.26
CA LEU A 298 26.68 6.14 -15.07
C LEU A 298 26.35 4.89 -15.90
N LYS A 299 27.33 4.33 -16.62
CA LYS A 299 27.16 3.10 -17.39
C LYS A 299 26.76 1.92 -16.52
N ALA A 300 27.38 1.76 -15.35
CA ALA A 300 27.05 0.68 -14.42
C ALA A 300 25.63 0.82 -13.85
N ILE A 301 25.17 2.04 -13.54
CA ILE A 301 23.79 2.29 -13.11
C ILE A 301 22.81 1.97 -14.25
N ASP A 302 23.13 2.35 -15.49
CA ASP A 302 22.31 2.06 -16.66
C ASP A 302 22.19 0.55 -16.93
N GLN A 303 23.29 -0.17 -16.79
CA GLN A 303 23.30 -1.62 -16.86
C GLN A 303 22.42 -2.23 -15.76
N TRP A 304 22.57 -1.78 -14.51
CA TRP A 304 21.74 -2.26 -13.39
C TRP A 304 20.24 -1.99 -13.61
N ILE A 305 19.88 -0.83 -14.20
CA ILE A 305 18.49 -0.51 -14.55
C ILE A 305 17.93 -1.50 -15.58
N GLU A 306 18.73 -1.88 -16.58
CA GLU A 306 18.30 -2.85 -17.58
C GLU A 306 18.20 -4.26 -16.98
N GLU A 307 19.17 -4.68 -16.16
CA GLU A 307 19.12 -5.98 -15.49
C GLU A 307 17.89 -6.12 -14.57
N THR A 308 17.56 -5.10 -13.78
CA THR A 308 16.34 -5.11 -12.94
C THR A 308 15.06 -5.11 -13.76
N LYS A 309 15.09 -4.52 -14.96
CA LYS A 309 13.95 -4.54 -15.88
C LYS A 309 13.77 -5.92 -16.50
N CYS A 310 14.84 -6.53 -17.03
CA CYS A 310 14.82 -7.89 -17.56
C CYS A 310 14.31 -8.88 -16.52
N TYR A 311 14.83 -8.82 -15.30
CA TYR A 311 14.35 -9.68 -14.20
C TYR A 311 12.86 -9.56 -13.95
N ALA A 312 12.35 -8.32 -13.92
CA ALA A 312 10.95 -8.08 -13.67
C ALA A 312 10.07 -8.53 -14.85
N GLU A 313 10.55 -8.48 -16.09
CA GLU A 313 9.86 -9.02 -17.27
C GLU A 313 9.86 -10.56 -17.28
N GLU A 314 10.93 -11.19 -16.80
CA GLU A 314 11.04 -12.66 -16.66
C GLU A 314 10.20 -13.23 -15.50
N HIS A 315 9.95 -12.42 -14.47
CA HIS A 315 9.20 -12.81 -13.25
C HIS A 315 7.95 -11.92 -13.04
N PRO A 316 6.99 -11.91 -13.98
CA PRO A 316 5.93 -10.90 -14.01
C PRO A 316 4.89 -11.04 -12.90
N ILE A 317 4.79 -12.21 -12.27
CA ILE A 317 3.86 -12.50 -11.17
C ILE A 317 4.44 -11.96 -9.86
N GLU A 318 5.67 -12.38 -9.52
CA GLU A 318 6.38 -12.06 -8.29
C GLU A 318 6.65 -10.56 -8.19
N THR A 319 6.95 -9.91 -9.33
CA THR A 319 7.26 -8.49 -9.42
C THR A 319 6.04 -7.61 -9.73
N LYS A 320 4.88 -8.23 -10.01
CA LYS A 320 3.61 -7.61 -10.45
C LYS A 320 3.70 -6.80 -11.75
N THR A 321 4.75 -6.96 -12.54
CA THR A 321 4.92 -6.27 -13.83
C THR A 321 4.01 -6.82 -14.92
N GLY A 322 3.47 -8.04 -14.79
CA GLY A 322 2.45 -8.55 -15.70
C GLY A 322 1.15 -7.73 -15.69
N LEU A 323 0.86 -7.05 -14.56
CA LEU A 323 -0.25 -6.10 -14.44
C LEU A 323 0.19 -4.66 -14.69
N HIS A 324 1.37 -4.29 -14.19
CA HIS A 324 1.88 -2.93 -14.23
C HIS A 324 3.34 -2.93 -14.71
N PRO A 325 3.58 -2.91 -16.04
CA PRO A 325 4.94 -2.97 -16.58
C PRO A 325 5.83 -1.80 -16.16
N LEU A 326 7.15 -2.05 -16.08
CA LEU A 326 8.16 -1.00 -15.86
C LEU A 326 8.27 -0.10 -17.09
N THR A 327 7.49 0.98 -17.12
CA THR A 327 7.49 1.90 -18.27
C THR A 327 8.84 2.62 -18.45
N GLN A 328 9.19 2.91 -19.70
CA GLN A 328 10.40 3.70 -20.02
C GLN A 328 10.40 5.07 -19.32
N LYS A 329 9.22 5.68 -19.19
CA LYS A 329 9.06 6.97 -18.49
C LYS A 329 9.40 6.85 -17.01
N TYR A 330 8.94 5.78 -16.35
CA TYR A 330 9.29 5.51 -14.96
C TYR A 330 10.80 5.26 -14.82
N ASN A 331 11.38 4.38 -15.65
CA ASN A 331 12.82 4.07 -15.63
C ASN A 331 13.69 5.31 -15.87
N THR A 332 13.27 6.21 -16.76
CA THR A 332 13.98 7.49 -16.98
C THR A 332 14.02 8.34 -15.71
N LYS A 333 12.90 8.47 -14.99
CA LYS A 333 12.88 9.25 -13.75
C LYS A 333 13.57 8.52 -12.59
N ARG A 334 13.44 7.19 -12.53
CA ARG A 334 14.16 6.33 -11.59
C ARG A 334 15.66 6.52 -11.76
N ARG A 335 16.17 6.47 -12.99
CA ARG A 335 17.57 6.78 -13.35
C ARG A 335 18.02 8.09 -12.73
N HIS A 336 17.30 9.19 -12.99
CA HIS A 336 17.66 10.50 -12.44
C HIS A 336 17.72 10.53 -10.91
N GLN A 337 16.84 9.79 -10.23
CA GLN A 337 16.86 9.70 -8.76
C GLN A 337 18.02 8.83 -8.24
N LEU A 338 18.48 7.85 -9.00
CA LEU A 338 19.58 6.97 -8.60
C LEU A 338 20.96 7.65 -8.72
N LEU A 339 21.09 8.71 -9.53
CA LEU A 339 22.38 9.35 -9.79
C LEU A 339 22.90 10.12 -8.57
N PRO A 340 24.06 9.72 -7.99
CA PRO A 340 24.65 10.43 -6.89
C PRO A 340 25.52 11.59 -7.37
N GLN A 341 25.55 12.67 -6.59
CA GLN A 341 26.63 13.65 -6.66
C GLN A 341 27.80 13.20 -5.76
N MET A 342 29.03 13.49 -6.19
CA MET A 342 30.24 12.95 -5.54
C MET A 342 31.11 14.06 -4.96
N ILE A 343 31.87 13.76 -3.92
CA ILE A 343 32.92 14.64 -3.38
C ILE A 343 34.21 13.83 -3.28
N ASN A 344 35.25 14.26 -3.98
CA ASN A 344 36.52 13.53 -4.06
C ASN A 344 36.29 12.05 -4.41
N ASP A 345 35.48 11.79 -5.44
CA ASP A 345 35.12 10.44 -5.90
C ASP A 345 34.35 9.57 -4.88
N ASN A 346 33.84 10.17 -3.80
CA ASN A 346 33.03 9.48 -2.81
C ASN A 346 31.57 9.95 -2.85
N VAL A 347 30.65 9.01 -2.81
CA VAL A 347 29.23 9.28 -2.57
C VAL A 347 29.03 9.41 -1.06
N ILE A 348 28.58 10.58 -0.60
CA ILE A 348 28.47 10.83 0.85
C ILE A 348 27.28 10.09 1.46
N LEU A 349 26.11 10.22 0.84
CA LEU A 349 24.83 9.81 1.41
C LEU A 349 23.96 9.12 0.35
N LEU A 350 23.41 7.96 0.69
CA LEU A 350 22.38 7.26 -0.08
C LEU A 350 21.15 7.02 0.79
N LEU A 351 19.96 7.22 0.22
CA LEU A 351 18.69 6.91 0.85
C LEU A 351 18.13 5.59 0.32
N ILE A 352 17.69 4.69 1.20
CA ILE A 352 17.07 3.42 0.83
C ILE A 352 15.65 3.34 1.41
N GLY A 353 14.67 3.38 0.53
CA GLY A 353 13.26 3.12 0.82
C GLY A 353 12.90 1.64 0.66
N LYS A 354 11.68 1.29 1.07
CA LYS A 354 11.17 -0.07 0.86
C LYS A 354 10.66 -0.24 -0.57
N ASP A 355 9.67 0.56 -0.94
CA ASP A 355 8.93 0.46 -2.20
C ASP A 355 8.36 1.82 -2.62
N VAL A 356 8.05 1.96 -3.90
CA VAL A 356 7.32 3.10 -4.45
C VAL A 356 5.82 2.85 -4.31
N THR A 357 5.04 3.88 -3.97
CA THR A 357 3.59 3.70 -3.86
C THR A 357 2.99 3.36 -5.21
N PHE A 358 1.86 2.65 -5.21
CA PHE A 358 1.15 2.28 -6.43
C PHE A 358 0.88 3.50 -7.32
N GLU A 359 0.39 4.58 -6.74
CA GLU A 359 0.03 5.81 -7.45
C GLU A 359 1.27 6.48 -8.07
N GLU A 360 2.40 6.48 -7.37
CA GLU A 360 3.66 7.02 -7.88
C GLU A 360 4.22 6.14 -9.00
N TYR A 361 4.19 4.82 -8.85
CA TYR A 361 4.63 3.88 -9.87
C TYR A 361 3.86 4.10 -11.18
N ILE A 362 2.52 4.08 -11.13
CA ILE A 362 1.65 4.27 -12.29
C ILE A 362 1.77 5.67 -12.87
N GLY A 363 1.86 6.70 -12.02
CA GLY A 363 2.06 8.08 -12.45
C GLY A 363 3.45 8.33 -13.08
N SER A 364 4.36 7.34 -13.02
CA SER A 364 5.76 7.49 -13.33
C SER A 364 6.36 8.63 -12.49
N HIS A 365 6.29 8.53 -11.18
CA HIS A 365 6.93 9.41 -10.21
C HIS A 365 7.85 8.56 -9.32
N THR A 366 8.83 9.21 -8.72
CA THR A 366 9.75 8.58 -7.77
C THR A 366 9.54 9.14 -6.38
N PHE A 367 10.14 8.55 -5.34
CA PHE A 367 9.89 8.95 -3.96
C PHE A 367 10.07 10.46 -3.70
N LEU A 368 11.19 11.05 -4.14
CA LEU A 368 11.46 12.49 -3.95
C LEU A 368 10.81 13.37 -5.02
N SER A 369 10.58 12.85 -6.24
CA SER A 369 9.95 13.62 -7.33
C SER A 369 8.42 13.54 -7.36
N GLY A 370 7.85 12.66 -6.56
CA GLY A 370 6.43 12.39 -6.47
C GLY A 370 5.72 13.20 -5.41
N ASN A 371 4.43 12.87 -5.28
CA ASN A 371 3.48 13.48 -4.36
C ASN A 371 3.09 12.51 -3.24
N SER A 372 3.81 11.41 -3.03
CA SER A 372 3.60 10.60 -1.82
C SER A 372 3.84 11.46 -0.59
N ARG A 373 3.01 11.22 0.43
CA ARG A 373 3.14 11.89 1.72
C ARG A 373 4.50 11.63 2.37
N ALA A 374 5.03 10.41 2.23
CA ALA A 374 6.34 10.06 2.74
C ALA A 374 7.44 10.89 2.06
N GLY A 375 7.46 10.92 0.72
CA GLY A 375 8.41 11.71 -0.05
C GLY A 375 8.29 13.21 0.21
N TYR A 376 7.07 13.73 0.36
CA TYR A 376 6.85 15.12 0.74
C TYR A 376 7.41 15.43 2.13
N LEU A 377 7.07 14.62 3.14
CA LEU A 377 7.49 14.86 4.52
C LEU A 377 9.02 14.78 4.64
N THR A 378 9.67 13.85 3.94
CA THR A 378 11.14 13.83 3.82
C THR A 378 11.67 15.13 3.22
N LYS A 379 11.09 15.62 2.10
CA LYS A 379 11.51 16.89 1.50
C LYS A 379 11.32 18.07 2.44
N ASP A 380 10.24 18.10 3.21
CA ASP A 380 9.94 19.16 4.17
C ASP A 380 10.99 19.21 5.30
N PHE A 381 11.28 18.05 5.92
CA PHE A 381 12.36 17.93 6.92
C PHE A 381 13.70 18.42 6.37
N LEU A 382 14.08 17.96 5.17
CA LEU A 382 15.35 18.34 4.54
C LEU A 382 15.39 19.84 4.17
N ALA A 383 14.29 20.40 3.67
CA ALA A 383 14.20 21.81 3.30
C ALA A 383 14.33 22.72 4.53
N ARG A 384 13.71 22.33 5.65
CA ARG A 384 13.83 23.05 6.91
C ARG A 384 15.25 23.00 7.48
N LEU A 385 15.88 21.83 7.47
CA LEU A 385 17.27 21.73 7.93
C LEU A 385 18.23 22.55 7.08
N GLN A 386 18.03 22.56 5.76
CA GLN A 386 18.74 23.45 4.86
C GLN A 386 18.53 24.93 5.22
N ALA A 387 17.31 25.34 5.59
CA ALA A 387 17.02 26.70 6.01
C ALA A 387 17.71 27.05 7.34
N TYR A 388 17.74 26.12 8.30
CA TYR A 388 18.43 26.30 9.58
C TYR A 388 19.95 26.50 9.42
N GLU A 389 20.59 25.76 8.51
CA GLU A 389 22.01 25.97 8.18
C GLU A 389 22.28 27.34 7.54
N ARG A 390 21.25 28.01 7.00
CA ARG A 390 21.34 29.34 6.36
C ARG A 390 20.83 30.48 7.23
N ASP A 391 20.41 30.20 8.46
CA ASP A 391 19.73 31.17 9.32
C ASP A 391 18.48 31.79 8.64
N ALA A 392 17.80 31.02 7.79
CA ALA A 392 16.59 31.45 7.11
C ALA A 392 15.35 31.19 8.00
N SER A 393 14.45 32.18 8.07
CA SER A 393 13.23 32.13 8.88
C SER A 393 12.10 31.29 8.27
N SER A 394 12.21 30.92 6.99
CA SER A 394 11.21 30.11 6.27
C SER A 394 11.89 29.12 5.33
N TRP A 395 11.14 28.07 4.96
CA TRP A 395 11.54 27.07 3.98
C TRP A 395 10.34 26.78 3.06
N SER A 396 10.58 26.59 1.76
CA SER A 396 9.50 26.34 0.79
C SER A 396 9.83 25.19 -0.16
N THR A 397 11.10 25.07 -0.58
CA THR A 397 11.56 23.95 -1.39
C THR A 397 12.95 23.51 -0.97
N LEU A 398 13.14 22.19 -0.85
CA LEU A 398 14.46 21.60 -0.86
C LEU A 398 15.14 22.03 -2.16
N ASP A 399 16.31 22.67 -2.08
CA ASP A 399 17.04 23.02 -3.29
C ASP A 399 17.32 21.73 -4.07
N LYS A 400 17.52 21.82 -5.40
CA LYS A 400 17.79 20.67 -6.30
C LYS A 400 19.12 19.97 -5.96
N LEU A 401 19.20 19.38 -4.78
CA LEU A 401 20.27 18.54 -4.29
C LEU A 401 19.95 17.12 -4.72
N ALA A 402 20.94 16.46 -5.30
CA ALA A 402 20.81 15.06 -5.69
C ALA A 402 21.03 14.20 -4.43
N PHE A 403 19.98 13.99 -3.64
CA PHE A 403 19.95 12.90 -2.67
C PHE A 403 19.58 11.62 -3.44
N PRO A 404 20.56 10.75 -3.76
CA PRO A 404 20.24 9.53 -4.47
C PRO A 404 19.32 8.68 -3.59
N PHE A 405 18.30 8.10 -4.21
CA PHE A 405 17.32 7.28 -3.50
C PHE A 405 17.01 6.02 -4.31
N ILE A 406 17.08 4.88 -3.64
CA ILE A 406 16.75 3.56 -4.21
C ILE A 406 15.69 2.88 -3.34
N ASN A 407 14.78 2.14 -3.96
CA ASN A 407 13.90 1.24 -3.24
C ASN A 407 14.53 -0.15 -3.16
N LEU A 408 14.38 -0.83 -2.02
CA LEU A 408 14.71 -2.25 -1.88
C LEU A 408 14.04 -3.06 -2.99
N PHE A 409 12.75 -2.81 -3.26
CA PHE A 409 12.04 -3.37 -4.41
C PHE A 409 12.06 -2.37 -5.56
N PRO A 410 12.84 -2.60 -6.64
CA PRO A 410 12.86 -1.70 -7.79
C PRO A 410 11.62 -1.87 -8.71
N TRP A 411 10.71 -2.77 -8.34
CA TRP A 411 9.42 -3.10 -8.95
C TRP A 411 8.29 -3.06 -7.89
N MET A 412 7.05 -3.42 -8.27
CA MET A 412 5.86 -3.26 -7.40
C MET A 412 5.56 -4.45 -6.46
N GLY A 413 5.91 -5.67 -6.87
CA GLY A 413 5.76 -6.88 -6.06
C GLY A 413 6.80 -6.98 -4.92
N HIS A 414 6.43 -7.63 -3.81
CA HIS A 414 7.26 -7.76 -2.61
C HIS A 414 7.54 -9.22 -2.21
N GLU A 415 7.23 -10.18 -3.09
CA GLU A 415 7.27 -11.61 -2.76
C GLU A 415 8.72 -12.13 -2.70
N ASP A 416 9.54 -11.73 -3.65
CA ASP A 416 10.94 -12.14 -3.73
C ASP A 416 11.90 -11.08 -3.16
N VAL A 417 12.03 -11.08 -1.83
CA VAL A 417 12.96 -10.21 -1.11
C VAL A 417 14.43 -10.60 -1.34
N THR A 418 14.72 -11.86 -1.68
CA THR A 418 16.09 -12.33 -1.85
C THR A 418 16.71 -11.72 -3.11
N SER A 419 16.03 -11.79 -4.24
CA SER A 419 16.49 -11.17 -5.48
C SER A 419 16.53 -9.66 -5.38
N ALA A 420 15.54 -9.05 -4.70
CA ALA A 420 15.54 -7.61 -4.41
C ALA A 420 16.81 -7.16 -3.65
N LEU A 421 17.26 -7.96 -2.67
CA LEU A 421 18.49 -7.71 -1.92
C LEU A 421 19.76 -7.88 -2.77
N ASP A 422 19.77 -8.84 -3.69
CA ASP A 422 20.90 -9.04 -4.60
C ASP A 422 21.07 -7.85 -5.53
N TYR A 423 19.97 -7.34 -6.11
CA TYR A 423 20.01 -6.09 -6.89
C TYR A 423 20.39 -4.88 -6.04
N LEU A 424 19.89 -4.75 -4.82
CA LEU A 424 20.29 -3.66 -3.94
C LEU A 424 21.79 -3.71 -3.63
N SER A 425 22.33 -4.90 -3.32
CA SER A 425 23.75 -5.10 -3.03
C SER A 425 24.63 -4.82 -4.25
N ALA A 426 24.20 -5.22 -5.46
CA ALA A 426 24.87 -4.86 -6.70
C ALA A 426 24.91 -3.34 -6.89
N PHE A 427 23.80 -2.63 -6.66
CA PHE A 427 23.76 -1.17 -6.74
C PHE A 427 24.68 -0.50 -5.72
N LEU A 428 24.69 -0.97 -4.47
CA LEU A 428 25.55 -0.42 -3.41
C LEU A 428 27.04 -0.53 -3.77
N ARG A 429 27.45 -1.62 -4.44
CA ARG A 429 28.82 -1.79 -4.95
C ARG A 429 29.18 -0.83 -6.09
N ILE A 430 28.19 -0.37 -6.85
CA ILE A 430 28.38 0.65 -7.89
C ILE A 430 28.59 2.03 -7.26
N VAL A 431 27.71 2.43 -6.32
CA VAL A 431 27.71 3.80 -5.76
C VAL A 431 28.61 3.99 -4.53
N ARG A 432 28.90 2.91 -3.79
CA ARG A 432 29.81 2.85 -2.62
C ARG A 432 29.60 3.97 -1.58
N PRO A 433 28.38 4.19 -1.07
CA PRO A 433 28.09 5.33 -0.19
C PRO A 433 28.80 5.22 1.16
N ILE A 434 29.32 6.35 1.67
CA ILE A 434 29.89 6.45 3.02
C ILE A 434 28.77 6.25 4.06
N ILE A 435 27.62 6.89 3.86
CA ILE A 435 26.46 6.85 4.74
C ILE A 435 25.25 6.32 3.98
N THR A 436 24.56 5.37 4.59
CA THR A 436 23.31 4.79 4.08
C THR A 436 22.19 5.06 5.07
N VAL A 437 21.18 5.81 4.65
CA VAL A 437 19.94 6.00 5.42
C VAL A 437 18.94 4.96 4.99
N THR A 438 18.34 4.25 5.95
CA THR A 438 17.33 3.22 5.67
C THR A 438 15.97 3.63 6.23
N PHE A 439 14.92 3.51 5.43
CA PHE A 439 13.55 3.73 5.87
C PHE A 439 12.82 2.39 6.04
N SER A 440 12.10 2.25 7.16
CA SER A 440 11.31 1.07 7.55
C SER A 440 12.10 -0.10 8.14
N HIS A 441 11.40 -0.93 8.93
CA HIS A 441 11.99 -2.10 9.58
C HIS A 441 12.61 -3.08 8.60
N LEU A 442 11.96 -3.36 7.46
CA LEU A 442 12.45 -4.37 6.51
C LEU A 442 13.81 -3.98 5.92
N VAL A 443 13.93 -2.73 5.48
CA VAL A 443 15.16 -2.22 4.87
C VAL A 443 16.26 -2.12 5.91
N THR A 444 15.96 -1.57 7.09
CA THR A 444 16.94 -1.52 8.19
C THR A 444 17.38 -2.91 8.63
N SER A 445 16.45 -3.84 8.80
CA SER A 445 16.76 -5.23 9.14
C SER A 445 17.64 -5.89 8.09
N SER A 446 17.43 -5.58 6.81
CA SER A 446 18.29 -6.04 5.72
C SER A 446 19.70 -5.44 5.82
N ALA A 447 19.81 -4.14 6.03
CA ALA A 447 21.09 -3.46 6.19
C ALA A 447 21.87 -3.96 7.42
N HIS A 448 21.19 -4.27 8.52
CA HIS A 448 21.80 -4.86 9.72
C HIS A 448 22.33 -6.28 9.50
N ALA A 449 21.83 -6.98 8.49
CA ALA A 449 22.35 -8.26 8.01
C ALA A 449 23.34 -8.10 6.84
N ASN A 450 23.98 -6.93 6.72
CA ASN A 450 24.91 -6.61 5.63
C ASN A 450 24.29 -6.84 4.24
N PHE A 451 22.98 -6.60 4.13
CA PHE A 451 22.17 -6.77 2.92
C PHE A 451 22.03 -8.20 2.39
N TYR A 452 22.45 -9.22 3.14
CA TYR A 452 22.32 -10.62 2.71
C TYR A 452 20.92 -11.22 2.91
N HIS A 453 20.19 -10.76 3.92
CA HIS A 453 18.86 -11.27 4.23
C HIS A 453 18.04 -10.26 5.05
N PRO A 454 16.70 -10.35 5.07
CA PRO A 454 15.85 -9.31 5.68
C PRO A 454 15.68 -9.42 7.21
N TYR A 455 16.58 -10.11 7.91
CA TYR A 455 16.37 -10.56 9.30
C TYR A 455 17.44 -10.10 10.29
N GLY A 456 18.18 -9.03 9.99
CA GLY A 456 19.20 -8.48 10.88
C GLY A 456 18.65 -7.78 12.13
N LEU A 457 17.33 -7.54 12.22
CA LEU A 457 16.67 -6.98 13.41
C LEU A 457 15.40 -7.74 13.82
N SER A 458 15.17 -7.83 15.13
CA SER A 458 13.89 -8.28 15.69
C SER A 458 12.77 -7.25 15.43
N GLN A 459 11.55 -7.72 15.14
CA GLN A 459 10.38 -6.85 14.91
C GLN A 459 10.01 -5.99 16.13
N ASP A 460 10.26 -6.50 17.35
CA ASP A 460 9.88 -5.81 18.59
C ASP A 460 10.79 -4.61 18.93
N ASN A 461 11.96 -4.49 18.29
CA ASN A 461 13.03 -3.57 18.71
C ASN A 461 13.38 -2.50 17.65
N PHE A 462 12.57 -2.32 16.60
CA PHE A 462 12.94 -1.41 15.50
C PHE A 462 13.20 0.02 15.98
N LEU A 463 12.33 0.56 16.85
CA LEU A 463 12.49 1.93 17.35
C LEU A 463 13.79 2.13 18.13
N ASP A 464 14.32 1.10 18.79
CA ASP A 464 15.59 1.21 19.50
C ASP A 464 16.77 1.37 18.56
N SER A 465 16.69 0.82 17.35
CA SER A 465 17.72 1.01 16.32
C SER A 465 17.65 2.36 15.59
N VAL A 466 16.53 3.08 15.68
CA VAL A 466 16.35 4.36 14.96
C VAL A 466 17.33 5.41 15.49
N GLY A 467 18.11 6.01 14.59
CA GLY A 467 19.16 6.97 14.92
C GLY A 467 20.33 6.39 15.70
N VAL A 468 20.52 5.08 15.72
CA VAL A 468 21.73 4.43 16.22
C VAL A 468 22.60 4.07 15.03
N LEU A 469 23.79 4.66 14.94
CA LEU A 469 24.74 4.36 13.87
C LEU A 469 25.18 2.91 13.97
N SER A 470 25.24 2.22 12.83
CA SER A 470 25.88 0.90 12.77
C SER A 470 26.82 0.81 11.57
N LEU A 471 27.99 0.21 11.80
CA LEU A 471 28.96 -0.05 10.75
C LEU A 471 28.59 -1.36 10.04
N ARG A 472 28.31 -1.28 8.74
CA ARG A 472 27.87 -2.41 7.90
C ARG A 472 28.67 -2.48 6.61
N HIS A 473 28.55 -3.58 5.90
CA HIS A 473 29.18 -3.76 4.59
C HIS A 473 28.21 -4.37 3.57
N PHE A 474 28.59 -4.32 2.31
CA PHE A 474 27.80 -4.83 1.16
C PHE A 474 28.69 -5.61 0.20
N GLU A 475 29.47 -6.54 0.77
CA GLU A 475 30.33 -7.45 0.02
C GLU A 475 29.50 -8.46 -0.79
N ASP A 476 30.12 -9.13 -1.77
CA ASP A 476 29.46 -10.23 -2.48
C ASP A 476 29.13 -11.38 -1.51
N ARG A 477 28.09 -12.15 -1.81
CA ARG A 477 27.76 -13.40 -1.10
C ARG A 477 28.92 -14.38 -1.10
N ASP A 478 29.80 -14.34 -2.10
CA ASP A 478 31.03 -15.16 -2.12
C ASP A 478 31.94 -14.90 -0.90
N TRP A 479 31.86 -13.71 -0.29
CA TRP A 479 32.55 -13.39 0.96
C TRP A 479 32.08 -14.25 2.14
N LEU A 480 30.84 -14.75 2.13
CA LEU A 480 30.31 -15.64 3.17
C LEU A 480 31.05 -16.99 3.20
N SER A 481 31.57 -17.43 2.06
CA SER A 481 32.35 -18.66 1.91
C SER A 481 33.86 -18.50 2.08
N SER A 482 34.39 -17.27 2.01
CA SER A 482 35.83 -17.05 2.13
C SER A 482 36.31 -17.19 3.57
N VAL A 483 37.53 -17.68 3.79
CA VAL A 483 38.08 -17.84 5.15
C VAL A 483 38.83 -16.57 5.59
N GLU A 484 39.41 -15.81 4.66
CA GLU A 484 40.37 -14.73 4.96
C GLU A 484 40.14 -13.40 4.20
N SER A 485 39.04 -13.23 3.47
CA SER A 485 38.84 -11.96 2.73
C SER A 485 38.53 -10.81 3.70
N GLU A 486 39.38 -9.78 3.66
CA GLU A 486 39.09 -8.51 4.32
C GLU A 486 37.87 -7.83 3.69
N VAL A 487 37.07 -7.18 4.53
CA VAL A 487 35.94 -6.36 4.06
C VAL A 487 36.48 -5.00 3.61
N THR A 488 36.21 -4.66 2.36
CA THR A 488 36.62 -3.44 1.68
C THR A 488 35.46 -2.45 1.53
N GLU A 489 34.23 -2.95 1.45
CA GLU A 489 33.04 -2.15 1.14
C GLU A 489 32.20 -1.81 2.36
N TRP A 490 32.71 -0.89 3.20
CA TRP A 490 32.02 -0.42 4.40
C TRP A 490 31.05 0.74 4.16
N THR A 491 29.99 0.84 4.97
CA THR A 491 29.09 2.01 5.05
C THR A 491 28.59 2.18 6.49
N ILE A 492 28.26 3.41 6.86
CA ILE A 492 27.55 3.70 8.12
C ILE A 492 26.05 3.69 7.81
N VAL A 493 25.33 2.77 8.43
CA VAL A 493 23.87 2.72 8.35
C VAL A 493 23.28 3.57 9.46
N ILE A 494 22.41 4.52 9.08
CA ILE A 494 21.58 5.30 10.00
C ILE A 494 20.12 4.90 9.78
N PRO A 495 19.51 4.14 10.71
CA PRO A 495 18.11 3.75 10.60
C PRO A 495 17.17 4.92 10.86
N HIS A 496 16.19 5.11 9.98
CA HIS A 496 15.12 6.10 10.11
C HIS A 496 13.76 5.43 10.22
N LEU A 497 12.85 6.03 10.97
CA LEU A 497 11.43 5.71 10.83
C LEU A 497 10.96 6.15 9.44
N ASP A 498 10.21 5.29 8.76
CA ASP A 498 9.64 5.63 7.46
C ASP A 498 8.61 6.76 7.64
N PRO A 499 8.77 7.92 6.97
CA PRO A 499 7.81 9.02 7.05
C PRO A 499 6.41 8.63 6.58
N GLY A 500 6.27 7.56 5.80
CA GLY A 500 5.00 6.94 5.44
C GLY A 500 4.21 6.42 6.65
N PHE A 501 4.86 6.15 7.79
CA PHE A 501 4.16 5.79 9.03
C PHE A 501 3.28 6.95 9.54
N ASP A 502 3.65 8.21 9.28
CA ASP A 502 2.84 9.39 9.60
C ASP A 502 1.51 9.42 8.81
N LYS A 503 1.42 8.73 7.66
CA LYS A 503 0.17 8.63 6.90
C LYS A 503 -0.92 7.88 7.67
N TYR A 504 -0.54 6.93 8.53
CA TYR A 504 -1.47 5.98 9.13
C TYR A 504 -1.60 6.25 10.64
N GLY A 505 -2.76 6.77 11.06
CA GLY A 505 -3.10 6.93 12.48
C GLY A 505 -3.21 8.38 12.95
N ALA A 506 -2.96 8.58 14.25
CA ALA A 506 -3.21 9.82 14.98
C ALA A 506 -2.11 10.88 14.82
N GLN A 507 -1.01 10.56 14.11
CA GLN A 507 0.11 11.49 13.85
C GLN A 507 0.71 12.09 15.12
N PRO A 508 1.18 11.25 16.08
CA PRO A 508 1.76 11.76 17.31
C PRO A 508 3.00 12.62 17.03
N VAL A 509 3.15 13.68 17.80
CA VAL A 509 4.25 14.65 17.67
C VAL A 509 5.58 13.98 18.00
N GLU A 510 5.55 13.02 18.93
CA GLU A 510 6.67 12.19 19.33
C GLU A 510 7.25 11.39 18.15
N LEU A 511 6.40 10.97 17.19
CA LEU A 511 6.86 10.29 15.97
C LEU A 511 7.68 11.24 15.10
N ARG A 512 7.18 12.46 14.89
CA ARG A 512 7.84 13.47 14.07
C ARG A 512 9.11 13.99 14.72
N ALA A 513 9.12 14.15 16.04
CA ALA A 513 10.32 14.47 16.81
C ALA A 513 11.43 13.44 16.62
N VAL A 514 11.10 12.13 16.68
CA VAL A 514 12.08 11.07 16.42
C VAL A 514 12.62 11.14 14.99
N ILE A 515 11.74 11.31 13.98
CA ILE A 515 12.17 11.44 12.57
C ILE A 515 13.11 12.65 12.41
N ASP A 516 12.76 13.79 13.00
CA ASP A 516 13.53 15.02 12.86
C ASP A 516 14.91 14.95 13.52
N LEU A 517 14.96 14.54 14.78
CA LEU A 517 16.22 14.38 15.52
C LEU A 517 17.15 13.36 14.85
N THR A 518 16.58 12.34 14.18
CA THR A 518 17.37 11.39 13.38
C THR A 518 17.97 12.06 12.13
N TRP A 519 17.27 13.01 11.51
CA TRP A 519 17.83 13.83 10.43
C TRP A 519 18.91 14.79 10.93
N TYR A 520 18.79 15.34 12.15
CA TYR A 520 19.82 16.18 12.75
C TYR A 520 21.14 15.40 12.85
N LEU A 521 21.06 14.17 13.35
CA LEU A 521 22.20 13.26 13.44
C LEU A 521 22.76 12.94 12.05
N THR A 522 21.90 12.68 11.07
CA THR A 522 22.31 12.39 9.69
C THR A 522 23.08 13.56 9.07
N PHE A 523 22.61 14.79 9.25
CA PHE A 523 23.29 16.00 8.76
C PHE A 523 24.63 16.22 9.45
N TYR A 524 24.69 15.98 10.77
CA TYR A 524 25.94 16.06 11.52
C TYR A 524 26.98 15.04 11.01
N VAL A 525 26.60 13.78 10.84
CA VAL A 525 27.49 12.72 10.35
C VAL A 525 27.95 13.01 8.93
N ALA A 526 27.05 13.49 8.05
CA ALA A 526 27.39 13.89 6.68
C ALA A 526 28.34 15.10 6.64
N HIS A 527 28.12 16.11 7.48
CA HIS A 527 29.03 17.25 7.66
C HIS A 527 30.42 16.80 8.13
N ARG A 528 30.47 15.85 9.08
CA ARG A 528 31.74 15.31 9.59
C ARG A 528 32.48 14.51 8.52
N ALA A 529 31.78 13.68 7.75
CA ALA A 529 32.34 12.97 6.60
C ALA A 529 33.01 13.94 5.62
N MET A 530 32.35 15.05 5.30
CA MET A 530 32.90 16.10 4.43
C MET A 530 34.15 16.77 5.02
N LYS A 531 34.20 17.01 6.34
CA LYS A 531 35.40 17.56 7.00
C LYS A 531 36.59 16.60 6.89
N LEU A 532 36.37 15.30 7.12
CA LEU A 532 37.42 14.27 7.02
C LEU A 532 37.96 14.15 5.59
N LEU A 533 37.07 14.14 4.58
CA LEU A 533 37.46 14.09 3.16
C LEU A 533 38.28 15.32 2.72
N ARG A 534 38.02 16.50 3.28
CA ARG A 534 38.79 17.72 2.98
C ARG A 534 40.15 17.73 3.67
N ALA A 535 40.23 17.30 4.92
CA ALA A 535 41.49 17.21 5.67
C ALA A 535 42.48 16.25 4.99
N GLY A 536 41.97 15.15 4.39
CA GLY A 536 42.79 14.17 3.68
C GLY A 536 43.50 14.71 2.42
N LYS A 537 43.06 15.82 1.82
CA LYS A 537 43.72 16.42 0.64
C LYS A 537 45.04 17.14 0.95
N GLY A 538 45.29 17.48 2.22
CA GLY A 538 46.52 18.14 2.67
C GLY A 538 47.66 17.19 3.01
N ALA A 539 47.39 15.89 3.13
CA ALA A 539 48.43 14.88 3.33
C ALA A 539 49.20 14.66 2.03
N ALA A 540 50.54 14.58 2.11
CA ALA A 540 51.47 14.56 0.99
C ALA A 540 50.99 13.76 -0.24
N LYS A 541 51.11 14.38 -1.43
CA LYS A 541 50.87 13.84 -2.79
C LYS A 541 50.39 12.37 -2.83
N GLY A 542 49.08 12.17 -2.85
CA GLY A 542 48.45 10.98 -3.45
C GLY A 542 48.00 9.85 -2.52
N LYS A 543 48.06 9.98 -1.20
CA LYS A 543 47.47 8.99 -0.27
C LYS A 543 46.64 9.67 0.83
N GLY A 544 45.43 10.08 0.48
CA GLY A 544 44.38 10.27 1.51
C GLY A 544 44.13 8.95 2.24
N PRO A 545 43.49 8.98 3.43
CA PRO A 545 43.13 7.74 4.11
C PRO A 545 42.27 6.87 3.19
N ASP A 546 42.57 5.58 3.12
CA ASP A 546 41.74 4.60 2.42
C ASP A 546 40.29 4.70 2.91
N ARG A 547 39.34 4.45 2.01
CA ARG A 547 37.89 4.58 2.26
C ARG A 547 37.47 3.81 3.50
N THR A 548 37.99 2.60 3.71
CA THR A 548 37.69 1.79 4.91
C THR A 548 38.12 2.50 6.18
N THR A 549 39.34 3.08 6.16
CA THR A 549 39.87 3.86 7.29
C THR A 549 38.99 5.08 7.56
N LEU A 550 38.55 5.77 6.50
CA LEU A 550 37.68 6.94 6.61
C LEU A 550 36.32 6.60 7.23
N VAL A 551 35.65 5.54 6.75
CA VAL A 551 34.33 5.13 7.24
C VAL A 551 34.41 4.66 8.69
N LYS A 552 35.42 3.85 9.04
CA LYS A 552 35.64 3.39 10.42
C LYS A 552 35.93 4.55 11.37
N ARG A 553 36.80 5.48 10.96
CA ARG A 553 37.09 6.69 11.74
C ARG A 553 35.85 7.55 11.95
N LEU A 554 35.06 7.77 10.90
CA LEU A 554 33.82 8.54 11.00
C LEU A 554 32.84 7.87 11.96
N TYR A 555 32.71 6.53 11.92
CA TYR A 555 31.89 5.79 12.85
C TYR A 555 32.35 5.99 14.30
N THR A 556 33.65 5.85 14.59
CA THR A 556 34.20 6.07 15.92
C THR A 556 33.97 7.50 16.43
N GLU A 557 34.17 8.52 15.57
CA GLU A 557 33.98 9.93 15.95
C GLU A 557 32.50 10.34 16.16
N CYS A 558 31.52 9.52 15.75
CA CYS A 558 30.09 9.88 15.75
C CYS A 558 29.17 8.89 16.48
N SER A 559 29.66 7.69 16.82
CA SER A 559 28.87 6.64 17.48
C SER A 559 28.75 6.89 18.98
N GLU A 560 27.56 6.66 19.53
CA GLU A 560 27.27 6.75 20.97
C GLU A 560 28.12 5.81 21.86
N HIS A 561 28.78 4.81 21.26
CA HIS A 561 29.55 3.81 21.99
C HIS A 561 30.93 4.31 22.46
N ASP A 562 31.39 5.48 22.00
CA ASP A 562 32.66 6.08 22.44
C ASP A 562 32.48 7.57 22.81
N PRO A 563 31.87 7.86 23.98
CA PRO A 563 31.55 9.23 24.39
C PRO A 563 32.77 10.13 24.56
N MET A 564 33.96 9.55 24.75
CA MET A 564 35.18 10.30 25.09
C MET A 564 35.64 11.23 23.96
N PHE A 565 35.26 10.93 22.71
CA PHE A 565 35.63 11.72 21.53
C PHE A 565 34.46 12.46 20.90
N MET A 566 33.27 12.41 21.51
CA MET A 566 32.07 13.01 20.94
C MET A 566 31.96 14.49 21.31
N ASP A 567 31.52 15.28 20.34
CA ASP A 567 31.11 16.66 20.55
C ASP A 567 29.95 16.71 21.58
N PRO A 568 30.01 17.55 22.62
CA PRO A 568 28.95 17.68 23.62
C PRO A 568 27.55 17.91 23.02
N ALA A 569 27.46 18.64 21.90
CA ALA A 569 26.17 18.88 21.22
C ALA A 569 25.59 17.58 20.64
N VAL A 570 26.43 16.64 20.21
CA VAL A 570 26.00 15.32 19.72
C VAL A 570 25.57 14.43 20.86
N VAL A 571 26.25 14.49 22.01
CA VAL A 571 25.81 13.78 23.23
C VAL A 571 24.42 14.27 23.64
N ALA A 572 24.21 15.59 23.65
CA ALA A 572 22.89 16.18 23.91
C ALA A 572 21.84 15.72 22.89
N LEU A 573 22.22 15.59 21.61
CA LEU A 573 21.34 15.06 20.57
C LEU A 573 20.93 13.60 20.81
N TYR A 574 21.85 12.72 21.18
CA TYR A 574 21.51 11.32 21.49
C TYR A 574 20.59 11.22 22.70
N GLU A 575 20.84 11.99 23.77
CA GLU A 575 19.97 12.02 24.93
C GLU A 575 18.57 12.55 24.58
N ARG A 576 18.48 13.63 23.81
CA ARG A 576 17.20 14.17 23.36
C ARG A 576 16.44 13.18 22.47
N LEU A 577 17.14 12.50 21.56
CA LEU A 577 16.57 11.46 20.70
C LEU A 577 16.08 10.25 21.53
N LYS A 578 16.81 9.84 22.57
CA LYS A 578 16.40 8.78 23.50
C LYS A 578 15.13 9.16 24.28
N GLN A 579 15.02 10.42 24.72
CA GLN A 579 13.80 10.94 25.34
C GLN A 579 12.61 10.90 24.37
N ALA A 580 12.80 11.38 23.13
CA ALA A 580 11.76 11.35 22.10
C ALA A 580 11.31 9.91 21.77
N LYS A 581 12.25 8.96 21.66
CA LYS A 581 11.95 7.53 21.49
C LYS A 581 11.15 6.97 22.68
N THR A 582 11.49 7.36 23.90
CA THR A 582 10.78 6.93 25.11
C THR A 582 9.35 7.48 25.14
N ALA A 583 9.15 8.75 24.81
CA ALA A 583 7.83 9.36 24.69
C ALA A 583 6.98 8.66 23.62
N LEU A 584 7.55 8.36 22.45
CA LEU A 584 6.87 7.62 21.39
C LEU A 584 6.50 6.20 21.82
N LYS A 585 7.38 5.50 22.55
CA LYS A 585 7.08 4.18 23.13
C LYS A 585 5.91 4.26 24.12
N ALA A 586 5.90 5.26 24.99
CA ALA A 586 4.83 5.47 25.95
C ALA A 586 3.49 5.72 25.23
N HIS A 587 3.50 6.56 24.19
CA HIS A 587 2.33 6.80 23.35
C HIS A 587 1.83 5.50 22.68
N TRP A 588 2.72 4.72 22.07
CA TRP A 588 2.32 3.45 21.45
C TRP A 588 1.84 2.41 22.46
N GLU A 589 2.43 2.34 23.64
CA GLU A 589 1.98 1.41 24.68
C GLU A 589 0.65 1.84 25.27
N ASP A 590 0.38 3.14 25.45
CA ASP A 590 -0.94 3.65 25.81
C ASP A 590 -2.00 3.26 24.75
N VAL A 591 -1.70 3.47 23.46
CA VAL A 591 -2.57 3.03 22.35
C VAL A 591 -2.78 1.51 22.37
N ARG A 592 -1.75 0.71 22.68
CA ARG A 592 -1.86 -0.76 22.80
C ARG A 592 -2.62 -1.19 24.04
N GLN A 593 -2.41 -0.55 25.18
CA GLN A 593 -3.08 -0.88 26.43
C GLN A 593 -4.59 -0.66 26.33
N ARG A 594 -5.00 0.40 25.64
CA ARG A 594 -6.41 0.63 25.28
C ARG A 594 -6.95 -0.55 24.47
N ARG A 595 -6.26 -0.94 23.39
CA ARG A 595 -6.60 -2.15 22.61
C ARG A 595 -6.59 -3.46 23.39
N ARG A 596 -5.80 -3.57 24.47
CA ARG A 596 -5.73 -4.79 25.31
C ARG A 596 -6.87 -4.88 26.31
N ARG A 597 -7.55 -3.78 26.64
CA ARG A 597 -8.69 -3.82 27.58
C ARG A 597 -9.90 -4.55 27.00
N THR A 598 -9.92 -4.74 25.69
CA THR A 598 -11.04 -5.34 24.93
C THR A 598 -10.78 -6.77 24.44
N VAL A 599 -9.54 -7.25 24.41
CA VAL A 599 -9.20 -8.63 24.00
C VAL A 599 -8.72 -9.42 25.22
N GLN A 600 -9.29 -10.61 25.48
CA GLN A 600 -8.91 -11.42 26.64
C GLN A 600 -7.38 -11.63 26.71
N PRO A 601 -6.72 -11.35 27.86
CA PRO A 601 -5.25 -11.33 27.98
C PRO A 601 -4.55 -12.67 27.68
N LEU A 602 -5.26 -13.79 27.82
CA LEU A 602 -4.67 -15.13 27.71
C LEU A 602 -4.34 -15.54 26.26
N ASP A 603 -5.07 -15.02 25.27
CA ASP A 603 -4.94 -15.47 23.87
C ASP A 603 -3.73 -14.84 23.16
N GLU A 604 -3.38 -13.58 23.48
CA GLU A 604 -2.35 -12.81 22.78
C GLU A 604 -0.91 -13.29 23.11
N GLU A 605 -0.65 -13.70 24.36
CA GLU A 605 0.67 -14.22 24.75
C GLU A 605 0.93 -15.61 24.15
N VAL A 606 -0.08 -16.48 24.13
CA VAL A 606 -0.03 -17.80 23.50
C VAL A 606 0.12 -17.66 21.98
N ARG A 607 -0.65 -16.75 21.36
CA ARG A 607 -0.62 -16.48 19.91
C ARG A 607 0.69 -15.83 19.44
N LYS A 608 1.36 -15.01 20.27
CA LYS A 608 2.71 -14.48 19.97
C LYS A 608 3.79 -15.54 19.98
N VAL A 609 3.76 -16.41 20.99
CA VAL A 609 4.71 -17.52 21.17
C VAL A 609 4.52 -18.60 20.11
N MET A 610 3.26 -18.85 19.69
CA MET A 610 2.87 -19.82 18.66
C MET A 610 2.75 -19.22 17.26
N SER A 611 3.06 -17.94 17.07
CA SER A 611 2.89 -17.28 15.76
C SER A 611 3.74 -17.97 14.69
N GLU A 612 3.19 -18.09 13.47
CA GLU A 612 3.93 -18.62 12.31
C GLU A 612 5.27 -17.90 12.11
N LYS A 613 5.37 -16.62 12.51
CA LYS A 613 6.61 -15.83 12.50
C LYS A 613 7.65 -16.33 13.52
N ALA A 614 7.24 -16.71 14.73
CA ALA A 614 8.14 -17.27 15.73
C ALA A 614 8.64 -18.68 15.32
N VAL A 615 7.74 -19.50 14.76
CA VAL A 615 8.10 -20.80 14.18
C VAL A 615 9.03 -20.61 12.99
N ALA A 616 8.74 -19.70 12.06
CA ALA A 616 9.62 -19.37 10.93
C ALA A 616 10.99 -18.85 11.39
N ARG A 617 11.07 -18.06 12.47
CA ARG A 617 12.36 -17.65 13.07
C ARG A 617 13.19 -18.84 13.50
N ILE A 618 12.59 -19.77 14.23
CA ILE A 618 13.26 -20.99 14.69
C ILE A 618 13.67 -21.88 13.51
N LEU A 619 12.81 -22.02 12.50
CA LEU A 619 13.07 -22.83 11.31
C LEU A 619 14.16 -22.23 10.41
N ARG A 620 14.34 -20.90 10.42
CA ARG A 620 15.44 -20.21 9.71
C ARG A 620 16.79 -20.41 10.38
N GLY A 621 16.81 -20.62 11.70
CA GLY A 621 18.02 -20.95 12.43
C GLY A 621 18.56 -22.29 11.97
N GLU A 622 19.67 -22.27 11.24
CA GLU A 622 20.30 -23.49 10.74
C GLU A 622 20.56 -24.52 11.84
N ARG A 623 20.70 -25.78 11.43
CA ARG A 623 21.15 -26.86 12.29
C ARG A 623 22.64 -27.07 12.13
N ALA A 624 23.29 -27.32 13.26
CA ALA A 624 24.62 -27.89 13.40
C ALA A 624 24.85 -29.05 12.43
N ARG A 625 25.73 -28.88 11.42
CA ARG A 625 26.16 -29.92 10.47
C ARG A 625 27.56 -30.41 10.79
N GLY A 626 27.80 -31.70 10.57
CA GLY A 626 29.05 -32.37 10.91
C GLY A 626 29.26 -32.54 12.41
N ALA A 627 30.25 -33.38 12.77
CA ALA A 627 30.61 -33.63 14.16
C ALA A 627 31.10 -32.35 14.88
N PRO A 628 30.95 -32.25 16.22
CA PRO A 628 31.52 -31.14 16.98
C PRO A 628 33.01 -30.92 16.67
N ASN A 629 33.39 -29.66 16.47
CA ASN A 629 34.74 -29.22 16.08
C ASN A 629 35.27 -29.73 14.72
N SER A 630 34.44 -30.30 13.85
CA SER A 630 34.86 -30.68 12.50
C SER A 630 35.13 -29.47 11.60
N ASP A 631 35.85 -29.68 10.49
CA ASP A 631 36.08 -28.64 9.47
C ASP A 631 34.77 -28.17 8.81
N GLU A 632 33.83 -29.09 8.57
CA GLU A 632 32.49 -28.74 8.10
C GLU A 632 31.77 -27.82 9.11
N ARG A 633 31.88 -28.14 10.41
CA ARG A 633 31.32 -27.29 11.46
C ARG A 633 32.01 -25.93 11.48
N LYS A 634 33.33 -25.87 11.36
CA LYS A 634 34.10 -24.62 11.31
C LYS A 634 33.66 -23.73 10.14
N ALA A 635 33.49 -24.30 8.95
CA ALA A 635 33.01 -23.59 7.78
C ALA A 635 31.57 -23.06 7.98
N GLN A 636 30.67 -23.89 8.53
CA GLN A 636 29.31 -23.48 8.84
C GLN A 636 29.26 -22.33 9.87
N VAL A 637 30.01 -22.45 10.96
CA VAL A 637 30.03 -21.47 12.05
C VAL A 637 30.63 -20.15 11.56
N ASN A 638 31.69 -20.17 10.77
CA ASN A 638 32.24 -18.99 10.10
C ASN A 638 31.19 -18.29 9.23
N ARG A 639 30.47 -19.05 8.40
CA ARG A 639 29.40 -18.51 7.55
C ARG A 639 28.26 -17.90 8.38
N LEU A 640 27.78 -18.61 9.39
CA LEU A 640 26.70 -18.14 10.27
C LEU A 640 27.08 -16.89 11.04
N TYR A 641 28.35 -16.79 11.48
CA TYR A 641 28.87 -15.58 12.09
C TYR A 641 28.79 -14.39 11.13
N LYS A 642 29.25 -14.60 9.89
CA LYS A 642 29.25 -13.59 8.82
C LYS A 642 27.85 -13.14 8.38
N LEU A 643 26.86 -14.05 8.41
CA LEU A 643 25.47 -13.75 8.11
C LEU A 643 24.81 -12.83 9.14
N HIS A 644 25.33 -12.76 10.38
CA HIS A 644 24.86 -11.86 11.42
C HIS A 644 23.36 -12.06 11.76
N MET A 645 22.91 -13.32 11.86
CA MET A 645 21.54 -13.67 12.25
C MET A 645 21.31 -13.46 13.76
N PRO A 646 20.50 -12.47 14.20
CA PRO A 646 20.37 -12.14 15.64
C PRO A 646 19.94 -13.32 16.52
N ASP A 647 19.13 -14.22 15.96
CA ASP A 647 18.61 -15.39 16.66
C ASP A 647 19.70 -16.38 17.09
N THR A 648 20.89 -16.34 16.47
CA THR A 648 22.03 -17.17 16.90
C THR A 648 22.89 -16.51 17.97
N PHE A 649 22.68 -15.23 18.29
CA PHE A 649 23.52 -14.45 19.22
C PHE A 649 22.83 -14.08 20.54
N LEU A 650 21.65 -14.62 20.83
CA LEU A 650 20.83 -14.20 21.97
C LEU A 650 21.52 -14.32 23.35
N HIS A 651 22.51 -15.21 23.49
CA HIS A 651 23.23 -15.47 24.75
C HIS A 651 24.54 -14.69 24.90
N VAL A 652 24.94 -13.92 23.88
CA VAL A 652 26.11 -13.05 23.91
C VAL A 652 25.65 -11.59 23.94
N THR A 653 26.35 -10.78 24.72
CA THR A 653 25.96 -9.39 25.01
C THR A 653 26.57 -8.42 24.02
N ASP A 654 27.82 -8.68 23.59
CA ASP A 654 28.49 -7.93 22.54
C ASP A 654 29.04 -8.90 21.49
N TYR A 655 28.56 -8.80 20.26
CA TYR A 655 28.94 -9.70 19.17
C TYR A 655 30.44 -9.65 18.81
N LYS A 656 31.13 -8.52 19.07
CA LYS A 656 32.56 -8.35 18.79
C LYS A 656 33.41 -8.88 19.93
N GLU A 657 33.06 -8.52 21.16
CA GLU A 657 33.84 -8.90 22.33
C GLU A 657 33.64 -10.38 22.70
N ASP A 658 32.43 -10.90 22.50
CA ASP A 658 32.09 -12.30 22.76
C ASP A 658 32.29 -13.21 21.53
N LYS A 659 32.99 -12.76 20.48
CA LYS A 659 33.17 -13.54 19.24
C LYS A 659 33.74 -14.93 19.54
N ASP A 660 34.86 -15.00 20.25
CA ASP A 660 35.53 -16.28 20.51
C ASP A 660 34.65 -17.21 21.35
N ARG A 661 33.92 -16.65 22.32
CA ARG A 661 32.97 -17.38 23.15
C ARG A 661 31.81 -17.95 22.32
N TRP A 662 31.26 -17.15 21.42
CA TRP A 662 30.21 -17.59 20.50
C TRP A 662 30.72 -18.69 19.56
N PHE A 663 31.93 -18.54 19.01
CA PHE A 663 32.55 -19.55 18.15
C PHE A 663 32.76 -20.86 18.90
N GLN A 664 33.34 -20.83 20.10
CA GLN A 664 33.52 -22.02 20.94
C GLN A 664 32.19 -22.71 21.24
N TRP A 665 31.16 -21.94 21.58
CA TRP A 665 29.81 -22.49 21.78
C TRP A 665 29.26 -23.15 20.51
N ALA A 666 29.31 -22.46 19.38
CA ALA A 666 28.75 -22.92 18.12
C ALA A 666 29.48 -24.18 17.58
N MET A 667 30.79 -24.27 17.81
CA MET A 667 31.64 -25.40 17.43
C MET A 667 31.37 -26.66 18.26
N THR A 668 30.92 -26.50 19.51
CA THR A 668 30.67 -27.61 20.46
C THR A 668 29.24 -28.16 20.41
N LEU A 669 28.33 -27.53 19.67
CA LEU A 669 26.94 -28.00 19.57
C LEU A 669 26.86 -29.40 18.95
N PRO A 670 26.10 -30.33 19.55
CA PRO A 670 25.78 -31.62 18.95
C PRO A 670 25.24 -31.48 17.53
N GLU A 671 25.58 -32.44 16.67
CA GLU A 671 25.04 -32.49 15.31
C GLU A 671 23.51 -32.49 15.31
N ASN A 672 22.91 -31.87 14.29
CA ASN A 672 21.48 -31.63 14.13
C ASN A 672 20.82 -30.71 15.17
N MET A 673 21.56 -30.14 16.13
CA MET A 673 21.02 -29.13 17.05
C MET A 673 20.81 -27.78 16.35
N SER A 674 19.69 -27.10 16.60
CA SER A 674 19.44 -25.76 16.03
C SER A 674 20.28 -24.71 16.75
N PHE A 675 21.02 -23.89 16.01
CA PHE A 675 21.77 -22.77 16.58
C PHE A 675 20.85 -21.77 17.26
N ALA A 676 19.72 -21.41 16.62
CA ALA A 676 18.77 -20.45 17.19
C ALA A 676 18.16 -20.96 18.50
N MET A 677 17.69 -22.23 18.54
CA MET A 677 17.11 -22.80 19.76
C MET A 677 18.14 -22.98 20.87
N SER A 678 19.38 -23.36 20.53
CA SER A 678 20.42 -23.52 21.53
C SER A 678 20.93 -22.17 22.05
N SER A 679 21.00 -21.15 21.20
CA SER A 679 21.36 -19.79 21.59
C SER A 679 20.30 -19.23 22.53
N LEU A 680 19.04 -19.45 22.18
CA LEU A 680 17.91 -19.11 23.01
C LEU A 680 17.99 -19.79 24.38
N ALA A 681 18.22 -21.12 24.41
CA ALA A 681 18.36 -21.89 25.63
C ALA A 681 19.43 -21.32 26.59
N GLN A 682 20.53 -20.79 26.05
CA GLN A 682 21.58 -20.15 26.86
C GLN A 682 21.20 -18.74 27.35
N ALA A 683 20.44 -17.97 26.57
CA ALA A 683 20.00 -16.62 26.92
C ALA A 683 18.91 -16.58 28.02
N MET A 684 18.32 -17.74 28.33
CA MET A 684 17.07 -17.87 29.07
C MET A 684 17.01 -17.44 30.54
N PRO A 685 18.11 -17.30 31.31
CA PRO A 685 18.02 -16.67 32.63
C PRO A 685 17.40 -15.25 32.60
N LYS A 686 17.37 -14.58 31.43
CA LYS A 686 16.95 -13.18 31.25
C LYS A 686 15.64 -12.95 30.47
N ALA A 687 14.94 -13.98 29.95
CA ALA A 687 13.84 -13.80 28.99
C ALA A 687 12.44 -14.26 29.49
N GLN A 688 11.62 -13.32 29.98
CA GLN A 688 10.27 -13.55 30.54
C GLN A 688 9.29 -14.25 29.55
N ARG A 689 9.35 -13.92 28.25
CA ARG A 689 8.39 -14.40 27.24
C ARG A 689 8.46 -15.90 26.96
N ILE A 690 9.60 -16.55 27.21
CA ILE A 690 9.79 -17.97 26.90
C ILE A 690 9.60 -18.85 28.13
N ARG A 691 9.85 -18.34 29.34
CA ARG A 691 9.40 -18.97 30.60
C ARG A 691 7.93 -19.39 30.51
N ASN A 692 7.06 -18.50 30.01
CA ASN A 692 5.64 -18.80 29.79
C ASN A 692 5.42 -19.95 28.77
N SER A 693 6.26 -20.03 27.73
CA SER A 693 6.13 -21.02 26.65
C SER A 693 6.62 -22.43 26.97
N ILE A 694 7.42 -22.58 28.03
CA ILE A 694 7.96 -23.87 28.49
C ILE A 694 7.25 -24.40 29.73
N ARG A 695 6.40 -23.58 30.38
CA ARG A 695 5.58 -24.01 31.54
C ARG A 695 4.75 -25.26 31.26
N MET A 696 4.23 -25.40 30.05
CA MET A 696 3.47 -26.59 29.64
C MET A 696 4.31 -27.88 29.57
N PHE A 697 5.65 -27.77 29.58
CA PHE A 697 6.60 -28.88 29.59
C PHE A 697 7.34 -28.99 30.94
N ARG A 698 6.73 -28.45 32.00
CA ARG A 698 7.24 -28.52 33.36
C ARG A 698 7.55 -29.99 33.75
N PRO A 699 8.71 -30.28 34.35
CA PRO A 699 8.98 -31.61 34.90
C PRO A 699 7.88 -32.03 35.89
N ALA A 700 7.46 -33.28 35.86
CA ALA A 700 6.32 -33.76 36.65
C ALA A 700 6.51 -33.54 38.17
N GLU A 701 7.76 -33.60 38.61
CA GLU A 701 8.24 -33.39 39.98
C GLU A 701 8.26 -31.91 40.44
N ALA A 702 7.99 -30.95 39.57
CA ALA A 702 8.03 -29.54 39.92
C ALA A 702 6.65 -29.03 40.36
N THR A 703 6.57 -28.48 41.57
CA THR A 703 5.33 -27.96 42.18
C THR A 703 5.07 -26.48 41.88
N ASP A 704 6.13 -25.71 41.66
CA ASP A 704 6.11 -24.27 41.36
C ASP A 704 6.95 -23.96 40.10
N ASP A 705 7.46 -22.73 39.94
CA ASP A 705 8.35 -22.33 38.84
C ASP A 705 9.84 -22.37 39.20
N SER A 706 10.22 -22.81 40.40
CA SER A 706 11.64 -22.89 40.84
C SER A 706 12.48 -23.82 39.96
N TRP A 707 11.85 -24.79 39.30
CA TRP A 707 12.51 -25.66 38.31
C TRP A 707 13.04 -24.89 37.08
N MET A 708 12.52 -23.69 36.80
CA MET A 708 13.03 -22.84 35.72
C MET A 708 14.39 -22.23 36.07
N ASP A 709 14.73 -22.17 37.36
CA ASP A 709 16.01 -21.66 37.83
C ASP A 709 17.05 -22.80 37.98
N ASP A 710 16.63 -24.06 37.81
CA ASP A 710 17.50 -25.24 37.65
C ASP A 710 17.83 -25.46 36.16
N PRO A 711 19.09 -25.21 35.71
CA PRO A 711 19.47 -25.32 34.31
C PRO A 711 19.25 -26.72 33.70
N THR A 712 19.32 -27.76 34.54
CA THR A 712 19.17 -29.15 34.11
C THR A 712 17.70 -29.47 33.86
N ARG A 713 16.83 -29.09 34.79
CA ARG A 713 15.37 -29.26 34.66
C ARG A 713 14.80 -28.43 33.53
N MET A 714 15.26 -27.18 33.39
CA MET A 714 14.88 -26.32 32.27
C MET A 714 15.35 -26.88 30.91
N ARG A 715 16.58 -27.39 30.82
CA ARG A 715 17.06 -28.08 29.61
C ARG A 715 16.21 -29.30 29.27
N LYS A 716 15.78 -30.08 30.27
CA LYS A 716 14.88 -31.23 30.10
C LYS A 716 13.51 -30.81 29.56
N ALA A 717 12.92 -29.75 30.09
CA ALA A 717 11.66 -29.18 29.60
C ALA A 717 11.77 -28.63 28.16
N LEU A 718 12.89 -28.00 27.80
CA LEU A 718 13.17 -27.56 26.43
C LEU A 718 13.33 -28.73 25.46
N LEU A 719 14.01 -29.79 25.88
CA LEU A 719 14.10 -31.01 25.10
C LEU A 719 12.74 -31.68 24.96
N ALA A 720 11.92 -31.70 26.00
CA ALA A 720 10.55 -32.19 25.97
C ALA A 720 9.67 -31.34 25.04
N LYS A 721 9.80 -30.00 25.06
CA LYS A 721 9.17 -29.11 24.08
C LYS A 721 9.63 -29.40 22.67
N GLY A 722 10.93 -29.56 22.46
CA GLY A 722 11.50 -29.92 21.15
C GLY A 722 11.03 -31.29 20.65
N ALA A 723 10.89 -32.26 21.56
CA ALA A 723 10.36 -33.59 21.28
C ALA A 723 8.85 -33.55 21.01
N HIS A 724 8.09 -32.76 21.76
CA HIS A 724 6.66 -32.52 21.54
C HIS A 724 6.41 -31.83 20.21
N LEU A 725 7.19 -30.80 19.87
CA LEU A 725 7.16 -30.19 18.55
C LEU A 725 7.55 -31.19 17.45
N LYS A 726 8.35 -32.22 17.75
CA LYS A 726 8.66 -33.32 16.82
C LYS A 726 7.60 -34.41 16.79
N GLN A 727 6.82 -34.63 17.85
CA GLN A 727 5.88 -35.75 17.95
C GLN A 727 4.71 -35.59 16.96
N PHE A 728 4.44 -34.36 16.55
CA PHE A 728 3.45 -34.04 15.52
C PHE A 728 4.04 -33.99 14.11
N LEU A 729 5.31 -34.38 13.95
CA LEU A 729 6.06 -34.25 12.72
C LEU A 729 6.67 -35.62 12.33
N PRO A 730 6.36 -36.17 11.15
CA PRO A 730 7.02 -37.34 10.59
C PRO A 730 8.56 -37.32 10.69
N ALA A 731 9.22 -38.48 10.76
CA ALA A 731 10.69 -38.58 10.89
C ALA A 731 11.46 -37.91 9.73
N ASP A 732 10.85 -37.88 8.56
CA ASP A 732 11.30 -37.24 7.33
C ASP A 732 10.72 -35.83 7.14
N PHE A 733 10.04 -35.26 8.15
CA PHE A 733 9.43 -33.93 8.11
C PHE A 733 10.44 -32.81 7.80
N TYR A 734 11.74 -33.03 7.64
CA TYR A 734 12.67 -31.97 7.21
C TYR A 734 13.52 -32.36 6.01
N SER A 735 13.26 -33.49 5.34
CA SER A 735 13.95 -33.81 4.10
C SER A 735 13.57 -32.78 3.01
N SER A 736 14.53 -32.42 2.16
CA SER A 736 14.29 -31.57 0.98
C SER A 736 13.14 -32.13 0.14
N GLU A 737 13.06 -33.45 0.06
CA GLU A 737 11.99 -34.20 -0.61
C GLU A 737 10.63 -33.99 0.07
N LYS A 738 10.49 -34.13 1.40
CA LYS A 738 9.24 -33.83 2.14
C LYS A 738 8.90 -32.35 2.24
N GLN A 739 9.87 -31.45 2.15
CA GLN A 739 9.59 -30.01 2.05
C GLN A 739 8.98 -29.68 0.70
N ARG A 740 9.54 -30.22 -0.39
CA ARG A 740 8.96 -30.16 -1.74
C ARG A 740 7.60 -30.86 -1.77
N GLU A 741 7.52 -32.06 -1.20
CA GLU A 741 6.30 -32.85 -1.05
C GLU A 741 5.28 -32.18 -0.13
N ARG A 742 5.63 -31.25 0.77
CA ARG A 742 4.65 -30.49 1.56
C ARG A 742 4.19 -29.22 0.90
N VAL A 743 5.04 -28.57 0.13
CA VAL A 743 4.56 -27.51 -0.77
C VAL A 743 3.53 -28.13 -1.73
N LEU A 744 3.77 -29.39 -2.16
CA LEU A 744 2.87 -30.19 -2.99
C LEU A 744 1.69 -30.85 -2.21
N ARG A 745 1.88 -31.39 -0.99
CA ARG A 745 0.83 -32.05 -0.16
C ARG A 745 -0.09 -31.03 0.51
N LYS A 746 0.42 -29.86 0.91
CA LYS A 746 -0.42 -28.75 1.40
C LYS A 746 -1.36 -28.23 0.30
N THR A 747 -1.12 -28.61 -0.95
CA THR A 747 -2.03 -28.42 -2.10
C THR A 747 -2.74 -29.70 -2.58
N ALA A 748 -2.29 -30.91 -2.20
CA ALA A 748 -2.82 -32.17 -2.76
C ALA A 748 -3.53 -33.13 -1.78
N SER A 749 -3.35 -33.05 -0.45
CA SER A 749 -3.88 -34.07 0.48
C SER A 749 -5.18 -33.69 1.22
N ASP A 750 -5.65 -32.46 1.05
CA ASP A 750 -6.97 -32.04 1.55
C ASP A 750 -7.93 -31.98 0.36
N PRO A 751 -9.03 -32.77 0.34
CA PRO A 751 -10.03 -32.71 -0.71
C PRO A 751 -10.56 -31.28 -0.96
N LEU A 752 -10.52 -30.41 0.06
CA LEU A 752 -10.88 -28.99 -0.03
C LEU A 752 -9.94 -28.17 -0.91
N PHE A 753 -8.69 -28.61 -1.09
CA PHE A 753 -7.66 -27.90 -1.87
C PHE A 753 -7.32 -28.55 -3.21
N ALA A 754 -7.93 -29.69 -3.54
CA ALA A 754 -7.80 -30.30 -4.86
C ALA A 754 -8.57 -29.51 -5.92
N HIS A 755 -7.93 -29.25 -7.07
CA HIS A 755 -8.61 -28.74 -8.25
C HIS A 755 -9.63 -29.77 -8.75
N THR A 756 -10.78 -29.29 -9.23
CA THR A 756 -11.86 -30.14 -9.74
C THR A 756 -12.53 -29.54 -10.96
N SER A 757 -13.03 -30.40 -11.85
CA SER A 757 -13.83 -29.96 -13.00
C SER A 757 -15.25 -29.51 -12.61
N VAL A 758 -15.72 -29.88 -11.41
CA VAL A 758 -17.05 -29.51 -10.87
C VAL A 758 -16.92 -29.00 -9.44
N LEU A 759 -17.31 -27.75 -9.23
CA LEU A 759 -17.37 -27.05 -7.94
C LEU A 759 -18.80 -26.96 -7.38
N GLN A 760 -19.84 -27.17 -8.18
CA GLN A 760 -21.22 -27.20 -7.69
C GLN A 760 -21.39 -28.15 -6.49
N GLY A 761 -21.87 -27.62 -5.37
CA GLY A 761 -22.13 -28.38 -4.13
C GLY A 761 -20.87 -28.81 -3.39
N ARG A 762 -19.69 -28.31 -3.76
CA ARG A 762 -18.43 -28.69 -3.12
C ARG A 762 -18.18 -27.91 -1.84
N GLU A 763 -17.61 -28.59 -0.85
CA GLU A 763 -17.09 -27.95 0.36
C GLU A 763 -15.93 -27.00 0.01
N ILE A 764 -15.95 -25.79 0.55
CA ILE A 764 -14.95 -24.74 0.30
C ILE A 764 -14.49 -24.11 1.61
N LYS A 765 -13.26 -23.59 1.60
CA LYS A 765 -12.72 -22.86 2.75
C LYS A 765 -12.95 -21.36 2.60
N ILE A 766 -13.52 -20.76 3.64
CA ILE A 766 -13.65 -19.31 3.79
C ILE A 766 -12.70 -18.86 4.89
N TRP A 767 -11.82 -17.92 4.56
CA TRP A 767 -10.77 -17.43 5.45
C TRP A 767 -11.36 -16.39 6.40
N ALA A 768 -10.70 -16.12 7.53
CA ALA A 768 -11.20 -15.18 8.54
C ALA A 768 -11.48 -13.76 8.02
N ASN A 769 -10.86 -13.38 6.90
CA ASN A 769 -11.14 -12.11 6.24
C ASN A 769 -12.41 -12.14 5.37
N GLY A 770 -13.04 -13.29 5.13
CA GLY A 770 -14.18 -13.49 4.24
C GLY A 770 -13.81 -14.01 2.84
N ASP A 771 -12.53 -14.21 2.53
CA ASP A 771 -12.12 -14.71 1.21
C ASP A 771 -12.44 -16.22 1.08
N MET A 772 -13.16 -16.59 0.02
CA MET A 772 -13.39 -17.98 -0.38
C MET A 772 -12.41 -18.37 -1.49
N VAL A 773 -11.85 -19.58 -1.40
CA VAL A 773 -10.91 -20.10 -2.40
C VAL A 773 -11.60 -21.17 -3.24
N LEU A 774 -11.74 -20.92 -4.54
CA LEU A 774 -12.32 -21.83 -5.54
C LEU A 774 -11.20 -22.40 -6.41
N ARG A 775 -11.08 -23.72 -6.49
CA ARG A 775 -10.03 -24.41 -7.26
C ARG A 775 -10.65 -25.24 -8.38
N TRP A 776 -10.49 -24.77 -9.60
CA TRP A 776 -11.21 -25.23 -10.77
C TRP A 776 -10.26 -25.80 -11.81
N ILE A 777 -10.59 -26.97 -12.37
CA ILE A 777 -9.94 -27.51 -13.57
C ILE A 777 -10.70 -26.96 -14.77
N ALA A 778 -10.12 -25.96 -15.43
CA ALA A 778 -10.73 -25.36 -16.59
C ALA A 778 -10.80 -26.38 -17.76
N PRO A 779 -11.95 -26.49 -18.45
CA PRO A 779 -12.09 -27.24 -19.69
C PRO A 779 -11.02 -26.85 -20.72
N ALA A 780 -10.55 -27.82 -21.50
CA ALA A 780 -9.46 -27.60 -22.46
C ALA A 780 -9.79 -26.49 -23.48
N GLU A 781 -11.06 -26.39 -23.85
CA GLU A 781 -11.60 -25.40 -24.78
C GLU A 781 -11.49 -23.96 -24.23
N LEU A 782 -11.41 -23.80 -22.91
CA LEU A 782 -11.28 -22.51 -22.25
C LEU A 782 -9.83 -22.09 -21.99
N LEU A 783 -8.86 -23.00 -22.07
CA LEU A 783 -7.45 -22.69 -21.77
C LEU A 783 -6.85 -21.72 -22.79
N GLU A 784 -7.11 -21.96 -24.08
CA GLU A 784 -6.64 -21.11 -25.17
C GLU A 784 -7.39 -19.77 -25.19
N ALA A 785 -8.71 -19.80 -24.97
CA ALA A 785 -9.55 -18.61 -24.97
C ALA A 785 -9.26 -17.67 -23.78
N LEU A 786 -8.91 -18.22 -22.61
CA LEU A 786 -8.66 -17.45 -21.39
C LEU A 786 -7.18 -17.24 -21.10
N GLN A 787 -6.27 -17.80 -21.92
CA GLN A 787 -4.82 -17.77 -21.72
C GLN A 787 -4.44 -18.16 -20.28
N THR A 788 -4.98 -19.29 -19.82
CA THR A 788 -4.86 -19.71 -18.41
C THR A 788 -4.42 -21.16 -18.29
N ASP A 789 -3.83 -21.50 -17.16
CA ASP A 789 -3.48 -22.87 -16.83
C ASP A 789 -4.72 -23.73 -16.61
N ARG A 790 -4.56 -25.04 -16.86
CA ARG A 790 -5.61 -26.03 -16.60
C ARG A 790 -6.12 -26.00 -15.16
N ASN A 791 -5.26 -25.67 -14.21
CA ASN A 791 -5.58 -25.63 -12.79
C ASN A 791 -5.72 -24.18 -12.30
N VAL A 792 -6.94 -23.66 -12.34
CA VAL A 792 -7.26 -22.28 -11.98
C VAL A 792 -7.58 -22.17 -10.49
N THR A 793 -6.98 -21.21 -9.79
CA THR A 793 -7.36 -20.84 -8.41
C THR A 793 -7.94 -19.44 -8.38
N LEU A 794 -9.18 -19.32 -7.93
CA LEU A 794 -9.90 -18.05 -7.78
C LEU A 794 -10.11 -17.76 -6.30
N ILE A 795 -9.70 -16.58 -5.85
CA ILE A 795 -10.00 -16.09 -4.50
C ILE A 795 -11.11 -15.08 -4.66
N VAL A 796 -12.32 -15.39 -4.20
CA VAL A 796 -13.50 -14.52 -4.31
C VAL A 796 -13.84 -13.98 -2.92
N ARG A 797 -14.23 -12.72 -2.80
CA ARG A 797 -14.66 -12.15 -1.52
C ARG A 797 -16.07 -12.64 -1.19
N GLY A 798 -16.21 -13.47 -0.16
CA GLY A 798 -17.49 -13.81 0.44
C GLY A 798 -17.84 -12.88 1.60
N PRO A 799 -19.07 -12.97 2.15
CA PRO A 799 -19.42 -12.21 3.33
C PRO A 799 -18.68 -12.74 4.57
N LYS A 800 -18.20 -11.85 5.44
CA LYS A 800 -17.49 -12.21 6.68
C LYS A 800 -18.29 -13.16 7.57
N ARG A 801 -19.61 -13.06 7.60
CA ARG A 801 -20.48 -13.95 8.38
C ARG A 801 -20.50 -15.41 7.90
N ALA A 802 -20.06 -15.68 6.67
CA ALA A 802 -19.95 -17.05 6.18
C ALA A 802 -18.67 -17.74 6.67
N VAL A 803 -17.79 -17.05 7.39
CA VAL A 803 -16.64 -17.66 8.05
C VAL A 803 -17.14 -18.68 9.08
N PRO A 804 -16.68 -19.94 9.04
CA PRO A 804 -16.90 -20.94 10.09
C PRO A 804 -16.55 -20.38 11.48
N ILE A 805 -17.51 -20.40 12.42
CA ILE A 805 -17.30 -19.88 13.78
C ILE A 805 -16.87 -21.01 14.73
N GLN A 806 -17.37 -22.23 14.49
CA GLN A 806 -17.08 -23.41 15.31
C GLN A 806 -16.17 -24.39 14.56
N ASP A 807 -15.30 -25.09 15.30
CA ASP A 807 -14.53 -26.20 14.74
C ASP A 807 -15.49 -27.30 14.27
N GLY A 808 -15.54 -27.51 12.95
CA GLY A 808 -16.45 -28.46 12.30
C GLY A 808 -17.47 -27.84 11.35
N ASP A 809 -17.70 -26.53 11.41
CA ASP A 809 -18.60 -25.80 10.51
C ASP A 809 -18.13 -25.90 9.06
N LYS A 810 -18.96 -26.49 8.18
CA LYS A 810 -18.66 -26.61 6.76
C LYS A 810 -19.40 -25.58 5.92
N ARG A 811 -18.80 -25.22 4.77
CA ARG A 811 -19.36 -24.26 3.81
C ARG A 811 -19.32 -24.88 2.42
N PHE A 812 -20.44 -24.82 1.72
CA PHE A 812 -20.61 -25.40 0.40
C PHE A 812 -20.94 -24.32 -0.62
N VAL A 813 -20.32 -24.38 -1.79
CA VAL A 813 -20.57 -23.43 -2.87
C VAL A 813 -21.68 -23.94 -3.79
N GLN A 814 -22.62 -23.07 -4.19
CA GLN A 814 -23.60 -23.37 -5.23
C GLN A 814 -23.64 -22.27 -6.30
N PHE A 815 -23.72 -22.66 -7.56
CA PHE A 815 -23.80 -21.78 -8.72
C PHE A 815 -25.26 -21.54 -9.11
N LEU A 816 -25.78 -20.41 -8.65
CA LEU A 816 -27.16 -19.96 -8.82
C LEU A 816 -27.31 -19.20 -10.14
N ALA A 817 -28.56 -18.98 -10.57
CA ALA A 817 -28.86 -18.27 -11.82
C ALA A 817 -28.38 -16.80 -11.81
N ASP A 818 -28.22 -16.21 -10.63
CA ASP A 818 -27.84 -14.82 -10.41
C ASP A 818 -26.48 -14.66 -9.72
N GLY A 819 -25.72 -15.73 -9.48
CA GLY A 819 -24.40 -15.65 -8.86
C GLY A 819 -23.87 -16.95 -8.25
N ILE A 820 -23.02 -16.81 -7.23
CA ILE A 820 -22.46 -17.90 -6.42
C ILE A 820 -22.97 -17.76 -4.99
N GLY A 821 -23.75 -18.73 -4.52
CA GLY A 821 -24.29 -18.81 -3.17
C GLY A 821 -23.45 -19.69 -2.24
N LEU A 822 -23.57 -19.47 -0.93
CA LEU A 822 -22.92 -20.26 0.12
C LEU A 822 -23.96 -20.91 1.02
N TYR A 823 -23.76 -22.20 1.27
CA TYR A 823 -24.67 -23.04 2.04
C TYR A 823 -23.93 -23.71 3.19
N ASP A 824 -24.62 -23.99 4.27
CA ASP A 824 -24.09 -24.82 5.36
C ASP A 824 -24.21 -26.32 5.02
N GLU A 825 -23.70 -27.18 5.90
CA GLU A 825 -23.81 -28.64 5.82
C GLU A 825 -25.24 -29.20 5.80
N ASN A 826 -26.24 -28.40 6.20
CA ASN A 826 -27.64 -28.77 6.17
C ASN A 826 -28.34 -28.29 4.89
N GLY A 827 -27.59 -27.70 3.94
CA GLY A 827 -28.14 -27.13 2.72
C GLY A 827 -28.95 -25.85 2.94
N ARG A 828 -28.76 -25.16 4.07
CA ARG A 828 -29.40 -23.87 4.36
C ARG A 828 -28.53 -22.74 3.82
N ASP A 829 -29.17 -21.77 3.19
CA ASP A 829 -28.51 -20.54 2.73
C ASP A 829 -28.02 -19.72 3.94
N ILE A 830 -26.78 -19.24 3.89
CA ILE A 830 -26.13 -18.41 4.92
C ILE A 830 -26.62 -16.94 4.85
N GLY A 831 -27.70 -16.69 4.07
CA GLY A 831 -28.59 -15.54 4.14
C GLY A 831 -28.40 -14.52 3.00
N PRO A 832 -29.13 -13.39 3.00
CA PRO A 832 -29.27 -12.44 1.86
C PRO A 832 -28.00 -11.69 1.36
N GLY A 833 -26.82 -12.02 1.87
CA GLY A 833 -25.50 -11.51 1.49
C GLY A 833 -24.45 -12.63 1.26
N ALA A 834 -24.86 -13.89 1.33
CA ALA A 834 -24.08 -15.08 0.98
C ALA A 834 -23.96 -15.33 -0.52
N LEU A 835 -24.60 -14.45 -1.32
CA LEU A 835 -24.58 -14.47 -2.76
C LEU A 835 -23.54 -13.47 -3.29
N VAL A 836 -22.49 -13.99 -3.93
CA VAL A 836 -21.66 -13.19 -4.83
C VAL A 836 -22.39 -13.07 -6.15
N ARG A 837 -23.03 -11.93 -6.42
CA ARG A 837 -23.88 -11.77 -7.60
C ARG A 837 -23.05 -11.80 -8.87
N GLN A 838 -23.58 -12.40 -9.93
CA GLN A 838 -22.94 -12.49 -11.23
C GLN A 838 -22.60 -11.10 -11.80
N GLN A 839 -23.51 -10.13 -11.63
CA GLN A 839 -23.29 -8.74 -12.05
C GLN A 839 -22.07 -8.09 -11.36
N ASP A 840 -21.67 -8.60 -10.20
CA ASP A 840 -20.55 -8.09 -9.42
C ASP A 840 -19.23 -8.80 -9.78
N PHE A 841 -19.26 -9.87 -10.58
CA PHE A 841 -18.03 -10.54 -11.05
C PHE A 841 -17.12 -9.57 -11.77
N ILE A 842 -17.67 -8.59 -12.50
CA ILE A 842 -16.89 -7.56 -13.21
C ILE A 842 -16.02 -6.70 -12.27
N LEU A 843 -16.36 -6.63 -10.98
CA LEU A 843 -15.57 -5.94 -9.96
C LEU A 843 -14.38 -6.79 -9.48
N HIS A 844 -14.35 -8.07 -9.85
CA HIS A 844 -13.31 -9.00 -9.45
C HIS A 844 -12.10 -8.97 -10.40
N LYS A 845 -10.88 -9.02 -9.84
CA LYS A 845 -9.62 -9.05 -10.61
C LYS A 845 -9.56 -10.19 -11.64
N SER A 846 -10.21 -11.32 -11.34
CA SER A 846 -10.31 -12.50 -12.20
C SER A 846 -11.69 -12.67 -12.84
N HIS A 847 -12.39 -11.56 -13.15
CA HIS A 847 -13.78 -11.60 -13.62
C HIS A 847 -14.03 -12.52 -14.81
N ARG A 848 -13.12 -12.58 -15.80
CA ARG A 848 -13.27 -13.48 -16.97
C ARG A 848 -13.24 -14.95 -16.57
N LEU A 849 -12.30 -15.32 -15.72
CA LEU A 849 -12.18 -16.69 -15.18
C LEU A 849 -13.37 -17.04 -14.28
N LEU A 850 -13.84 -16.09 -13.47
CA LEU A 850 -14.99 -16.28 -12.60
C LEU A 850 -16.30 -16.42 -13.40
N GLN A 851 -16.46 -15.62 -14.46
CA GLN A 851 -17.57 -15.71 -15.40
C GLN A 851 -17.54 -17.05 -16.16
N ALA A 852 -16.36 -17.48 -16.60
CA ALA A 852 -16.17 -18.74 -17.31
C ALA A 852 -16.44 -19.94 -16.40
N LEU A 853 -15.94 -19.92 -15.16
CA LEU A 853 -16.25 -20.91 -14.13
C LEU A 853 -17.76 -20.98 -13.91
N TRP A 854 -18.41 -19.84 -13.64
CA TRP A 854 -19.86 -19.80 -13.42
C TRP A 854 -20.64 -20.35 -14.62
N ALA A 855 -20.28 -19.94 -15.84
CA ALA A 855 -20.95 -20.43 -17.04
C ALA A 855 -20.76 -21.94 -17.23
N SER A 856 -19.56 -22.45 -16.96
CA SER A 856 -19.25 -23.88 -17.00
C SER A 856 -20.10 -24.67 -16.00
N GLU A 857 -20.16 -24.25 -14.74
CA GLU A 857 -20.96 -24.92 -13.70
C GLU A 857 -22.46 -24.85 -14.02
N ARG A 858 -22.95 -23.71 -14.52
CA ARG A 858 -24.35 -23.56 -14.96
C ARG A 858 -24.70 -24.47 -16.13
N ALA A 859 -23.82 -24.63 -17.11
CA ALA A 859 -24.02 -25.53 -18.22
C ALA A 859 -24.10 -27.00 -17.76
N ILE A 860 -23.27 -27.38 -16.78
CA ILE A 860 -23.30 -28.71 -16.15
C ILE A 860 -24.63 -28.91 -15.40
N ILE A 861 -25.05 -27.93 -14.58
CA ILE A 861 -26.32 -27.99 -13.82
C ILE A 861 -27.54 -28.07 -14.76
N GLN A 862 -27.49 -27.40 -15.92
CA GLN A 862 -28.56 -27.37 -16.91
C GLN A 862 -28.53 -28.56 -17.87
N GLY A 863 -27.54 -29.45 -17.77
CA GLY A 863 -27.37 -30.60 -18.65
C GLY A 863 -26.99 -30.24 -20.09
N THR A 864 -26.50 -29.01 -20.34
CA THR A 864 -26.07 -28.55 -21.66
C THR A 864 -24.59 -28.79 -21.94
N ALA A 865 -23.83 -29.22 -20.92
CA ALA A 865 -22.46 -29.71 -21.05
C ALA A 865 -22.35 -31.14 -20.50
N PRO A 866 -21.55 -32.03 -21.14
CA PRO A 866 -21.31 -33.37 -20.61
C PRO A 866 -20.57 -33.27 -19.27
N ILE A 867 -21.01 -34.06 -18.27
CA ILE A 867 -20.32 -34.19 -17.00
C ILE A 867 -18.95 -34.83 -17.28
N PRO A 868 -17.81 -34.16 -17.00
CA PRO A 868 -16.50 -34.75 -17.21
C PRO A 868 -16.36 -36.01 -16.37
N ALA A 869 -15.91 -37.12 -16.96
CA ALA A 869 -15.65 -38.35 -16.21
C ALA A 869 -14.68 -38.04 -15.06
N LEU A 870 -15.07 -38.37 -13.83
CA LEU A 870 -14.22 -38.26 -12.64
C LEU A 870 -13.00 -39.18 -12.79
N THR A 871 -11.89 -38.66 -13.32
CA THR A 871 -10.60 -39.36 -13.27
C THR A 871 -10.03 -39.28 -11.86
N ILE A 872 -10.37 -40.25 -11.03
CA ILE A 872 -9.67 -40.51 -9.77
C ILE A 872 -8.43 -41.34 -10.11
N GLU A 873 -7.32 -40.68 -10.47
CA GLU A 873 -6.02 -41.34 -10.56
C GLU A 873 -5.33 -41.29 -9.18
N ALA A 874 -5.58 -42.31 -8.34
CA ALA A 874 -4.60 -43.01 -7.49
C ALA A 874 -5.26 -43.90 -6.41
N ALA A 875 -4.65 -45.09 -6.22
CA ALA A 875 -4.79 -46.05 -5.11
C ALA A 875 -5.84 -47.18 -5.24
N ALA A 876 -5.43 -48.31 -5.84
CA ALA A 876 -5.48 -49.65 -5.19
C ALA A 876 -4.85 -50.73 -6.08
N GLU A 877 -3.86 -51.45 -5.54
CA GLU A 877 -3.32 -52.72 -6.03
C GLU A 877 -4.24 -53.89 -5.63
N GLY A 878 -4.39 -54.89 -6.51
CA GLY A 878 -4.75 -56.27 -6.16
C GLY A 878 -6.13 -56.79 -6.64
N PRO A 879 -6.26 -58.06 -7.08
CA PRO A 879 -7.26 -58.47 -8.08
C PRO A 879 -8.37 -59.41 -7.57
N VAL A 880 -9.45 -59.59 -8.36
CA VAL A 880 -10.16 -60.86 -8.73
C VAL A 880 -11.57 -60.53 -9.27
N PRO A 881 -12.12 -61.32 -10.22
CA PRO A 881 -13.00 -60.84 -11.29
C PRO A 881 -14.46 -61.28 -11.15
N VAL A 882 -15.38 -60.58 -11.81
CA VAL A 882 -16.67 -61.15 -12.20
C VAL A 882 -17.05 -60.70 -13.62
N SER A 883 -17.17 -61.69 -14.49
CA SER A 883 -17.69 -61.65 -15.85
C SER A 883 -19.22 -61.50 -15.87
N VAL A 884 -19.77 -60.70 -16.79
CA VAL A 884 -21.02 -61.06 -17.50
C VAL A 884 -20.98 -60.49 -18.94
N SER A 885 -21.42 -61.32 -19.87
CA SER A 885 -21.44 -61.27 -21.33
C SER A 885 -22.53 -60.40 -21.99
N VAL A 886 -22.15 -59.72 -23.09
CA VAL A 886 -22.73 -59.61 -24.49
C VAL A 886 -24.14 -60.25 -24.69
N PRO A 887 -25.09 -59.75 -25.56
CA PRO A 887 -24.78 -59.24 -26.90
C PRO A 887 -25.69 -58.20 -27.63
N ALA A 888 -25.03 -57.54 -28.59
CA ALA A 888 -25.39 -57.19 -29.99
C ALA A 888 -26.82 -56.73 -30.40
N ARG A 889 -26.85 -55.61 -31.15
CA ARG A 889 -27.40 -55.54 -32.53
C ARG A 889 -27.05 -54.21 -33.23
N ARG A 890 -26.38 -54.31 -34.40
CA ARG A 890 -26.45 -53.32 -35.51
C ARG A 890 -27.63 -53.69 -36.43
N PRO A 891 -28.14 -52.79 -37.29
CA PRO A 891 -27.51 -52.58 -38.60
C PRO A 891 -27.37 -51.11 -39.02
N SER A 892 -26.40 -50.91 -39.92
CA SER A 892 -26.14 -49.75 -40.78
C SER A 892 -27.23 -49.52 -41.83
N LEU A 893 -27.26 -48.32 -42.43
CA LEU A 893 -26.90 -48.03 -43.85
C LEU A 893 -27.56 -46.67 -44.23
N ALA A 894 -26.80 -45.59 -44.38
CA ALA A 894 -26.32 -45.05 -45.65
C ALA A 894 -27.41 -44.79 -46.72
N GLN A 895 -27.72 -43.51 -46.92
CA GLN A 895 -28.21 -42.80 -48.13
C GLN A 895 -28.42 -41.34 -47.65
N SER A 896 -27.77 -40.28 -48.11
CA SER A 896 -27.27 -39.97 -49.44
C SER A 896 -26.13 -38.93 -49.35
N ILE A 897 -25.00 -39.23 -49.98
CA ILE A 897 -23.98 -38.26 -50.39
C ILE A 897 -24.26 -37.98 -51.87
N SER A 898 -24.15 -36.71 -52.30
CA SER A 898 -23.83 -36.25 -53.67
C SER A 898 -24.86 -35.25 -54.22
N GLU A 899 -24.58 -33.94 -54.15
CA GLU A 899 -25.04 -33.00 -55.21
C GLU A 899 -24.45 -31.56 -55.23
N ALA A 900 -23.21 -31.30 -54.78
CA ALA A 900 -22.62 -29.96 -55.01
C ALA A 900 -21.09 -29.92 -55.25
N LEU A 901 -20.54 -30.97 -55.86
CA LEU A 901 -19.14 -31.02 -56.29
C LEU A 901 -19.07 -31.61 -57.71
N ALA A 902 -19.27 -30.78 -58.75
CA ALA A 902 -18.57 -30.84 -60.04
C ALA A 902 -19.25 -29.94 -61.10
N ARG A 903 -18.50 -28.96 -61.61
CA ARG A 903 -18.47 -28.37 -62.98
C ARG A 903 -17.67 -27.05 -62.88
N GLY A 904 -16.56 -26.77 -63.56
CA GLY A 904 -15.72 -27.44 -64.57
C GLY A 904 -14.52 -26.52 -64.88
N MET A 905 -13.40 -27.08 -65.36
CA MET A 905 -12.13 -26.40 -65.70
C MET A 905 -12.10 -25.82 -67.14
N GLU A 906 -11.16 -24.86 -67.33
CA GLU A 906 -10.46 -24.45 -68.57
C GLU A 906 -11.24 -23.66 -69.65
N THR A 907 -10.76 -22.59 -70.29
CA THR A 907 -9.40 -22.21 -70.76
C THR A 907 -9.35 -20.70 -71.09
N ALA A 908 -8.19 -20.03 -70.93
CA ALA A 908 -7.55 -19.13 -71.93
C ALA A 908 -6.46 -18.22 -71.29
N LEU A 909 -5.28 -18.25 -71.92
CA LEU A 909 -4.09 -17.43 -71.68
C LEU A 909 -4.29 -15.97 -72.13
N SER A 910 -3.84 -15.01 -71.31
CA SER A 910 -3.31 -13.72 -71.80
C SER A 910 -2.64 -12.91 -70.67
N GLU A 911 -1.33 -12.68 -70.85
CA GLU A 911 -0.45 -11.58 -70.40
C GLU A 911 -0.44 -11.09 -68.93
N PRO A 912 0.74 -10.96 -68.29
CA PRO A 912 0.87 -10.23 -67.04
C PRO A 912 0.81 -8.73 -67.32
N LEU A 913 -0.30 -8.09 -66.94
CA LEU A 913 -0.31 -6.64 -66.74
C LEU A 913 0.75 -6.32 -65.69
N GLU A 914 1.74 -5.53 -66.11
CA GLU A 914 2.71 -4.90 -65.22
C GLU A 914 1.95 -4.29 -64.04
N ALA A 915 2.29 -4.74 -62.83
CA ALA A 915 1.88 -4.07 -61.62
C ALA A 915 2.53 -2.68 -61.66
N GLU A 916 1.78 -1.68 -62.16
CA GLU A 916 2.09 -0.28 -61.96
C GLU A 916 2.42 -0.13 -60.47
N LYS A 917 3.68 0.22 -60.19
CA LYS A 917 4.12 0.59 -58.85
C LYS A 917 3.23 1.76 -58.43
N MET A 918 2.15 1.48 -57.69
CA MET A 918 1.35 2.50 -57.04
C MET A 918 2.33 3.36 -56.26
N THR A 919 2.49 4.61 -56.70
CA THR A 919 3.31 5.60 -56.03
C THR A 919 2.84 5.65 -54.59
N SER A 920 3.76 5.52 -53.63
CA SER A 920 3.40 5.60 -52.22
C SER A 920 2.74 6.96 -52.00
N GLY A 921 1.42 6.97 -51.76
CA GLY A 921 0.70 8.21 -51.47
C GLY A 921 1.20 8.84 -50.17
N ARG A 922 0.53 9.88 -49.70
CA ARG A 922 0.96 10.59 -48.48
C ARG A 922 0.39 9.88 -47.23
N PRO A 923 1.16 9.77 -46.13
CA PRO A 923 0.74 9.04 -44.94
C PRO A 923 -0.36 9.77 -44.15
N PRO A 924 -1.13 9.05 -43.31
CA PRO A 924 -2.05 9.68 -42.38
C PRO A 924 -1.31 10.53 -41.34
N PHE A 925 -1.96 11.57 -40.83
CA PHE A 925 -1.37 12.48 -39.85
C PHE A 925 -1.14 11.79 -38.50
N LYS A 926 -0.02 12.11 -37.86
CA LYS A 926 0.25 11.79 -36.46
C LYS A 926 -0.05 13.02 -35.61
N GLN A 927 -0.13 12.84 -34.29
CA GLN A 927 -0.44 13.93 -33.34
C GLN A 927 0.55 15.10 -33.48
N GLN A 928 1.80 14.81 -33.83
CA GLN A 928 2.88 15.78 -33.97
C GLN A 928 2.99 16.37 -35.39
N THR A 929 2.12 16.00 -36.33
CA THR A 929 2.15 16.58 -37.67
C THR A 929 1.88 18.09 -37.57
N SER A 930 2.79 18.90 -38.12
CA SER A 930 2.71 20.35 -38.02
C SER A 930 1.47 20.91 -38.74
N LYS A 931 0.90 22.01 -38.24
CA LYS A 931 -0.22 22.71 -38.91
C LYS A 931 0.13 23.11 -40.35
N LYS A 932 1.39 23.46 -40.61
CA LYS A 932 1.90 23.78 -41.96
C LYS A 932 1.83 22.57 -42.89
N THR A 933 2.23 21.39 -42.41
CA THR A 933 2.15 20.12 -43.16
C THR A 933 0.69 19.73 -43.43
N MET A 934 -0.20 19.89 -42.45
CA MET A 934 -1.64 19.62 -42.65
C MET A 934 -2.25 20.58 -43.67
N ALA A 935 -1.94 21.88 -43.57
CA ALA A 935 -2.42 22.88 -44.53
C ALA A 935 -1.90 22.65 -45.95
N ALA A 936 -0.68 22.13 -46.10
CA ALA A 936 -0.08 21.80 -47.39
C ALA A 936 -0.54 20.45 -47.99
N PHE A 937 -1.39 19.69 -47.30
CA PHE A 937 -1.80 18.35 -47.75
C PHE A 937 -2.75 18.39 -48.96
N GLY A 938 -3.48 19.50 -49.19
CA GLY A 938 -4.34 19.66 -50.37
C GLY A 938 -5.43 18.57 -50.50
N PRO A 939 -6.00 18.37 -51.70
CA PRO A 939 -6.99 17.33 -51.96
C PRO A 939 -6.44 15.93 -51.68
N VAL A 940 -7.25 15.10 -51.03
CA VAL A 940 -6.93 13.69 -50.71
C VAL A 940 -7.03 12.85 -51.99
N GLN A 941 -5.93 12.18 -52.36
CA GLN A 941 -5.83 11.30 -53.54
C GLN A 941 -6.09 9.83 -53.16
N ALA A 942 -6.43 8.99 -54.13
CA ALA A 942 -6.83 7.59 -53.90
C ALA A 942 -5.76 6.70 -53.24
N ASN A 943 -4.48 7.07 -53.34
CA ASN A 943 -3.36 6.37 -52.72
C ASN A 943 -2.93 6.97 -51.36
N ASP A 944 -3.52 8.10 -50.93
CA ASP A 944 -3.20 8.74 -49.65
C ASP A 944 -3.81 7.97 -48.47
N GLY A 945 -3.11 7.96 -47.33
CA GLY A 945 -3.59 7.34 -46.11
C GLY A 945 -4.92 7.90 -45.61
N LEU A 946 -5.19 9.19 -45.84
CA LEU A 946 -6.46 9.83 -45.46
C LEU A 946 -7.66 9.37 -46.31
N TRP A 947 -7.41 8.84 -47.51
CA TRP A 947 -8.48 8.44 -48.43
C TRP A 947 -9.34 7.31 -47.85
N LEU A 948 -8.70 6.29 -47.24
CA LEU A 948 -9.40 5.20 -46.57
C LEU A 948 -10.38 5.70 -45.49
N LEU A 949 -9.93 6.64 -44.66
CA LEU A 949 -10.78 7.23 -43.61
C LEU A 949 -11.90 8.09 -44.21
N GLN A 950 -11.62 8.84 -45.28
CA GLN A 950 -12.61 9.65 -45.98
C GLN A 950 -13.72 8.79 -46.60
N GLN A 951 -13.36 7.70 -47.28
CA GLN A 951 -14.32 6.79 -47.89
C GLN A 951 -15.16 6.06 -46.84
N TRP A 952 -14.55 5.63 -45.74
CA TRP A 952 -15.30 5.06 -44.61
C TRP A 952 -16.33 6.05 -44.05
N LEU A 953 -15.96 7.32 -43.84
CA LEU A 953 -16.87 8.35 -43.38
C LEU A 953 -18.01 8.60 -44.37
N LYS A 954 -17.71 8.63 -45.68
CA LYS A 954 -18.73 8.76 -46.75
C LYS A 954 -19.71 7.58 -46.76
N GLU A 955 -19.22 6.35 -46.58
CA GLU A 955 -20.04 5.13 -46.61
C GLU A 955 -20.90 5.00 -45.35
N THR A 956 -20.32 5.21 -44.17
CA THR A 956 -20.98 4.89 -42.89
C THR A 956 -21.66 6.09 -42.23
N HIS A 957 -21.24 7.32 -42.55
CA HIS A 957 -21.74 8.55 -41.94
C HIS A 957 -21.99 9.65 -43.00
N PRO A 958 -22.75 9.38 -44.09
CA PRO A 958 -22.95 10.33 -45.19
C PRO A 958 -23.58 11.65 -44.76
N ASN A 959 -24.40 11.61 -43.69
CA ASN A 959 -25.09 12.78 -43.13
C ASN A 959 -24.44 13.28 -41.82
N GLY A 960 -23.20 12.86 -41.53
CA GLY A 960 -22.61 13.01 -40.20
C GLY A 960 -23.13 11.97 -39.19
N GLY A 961 -22.70 12.07 -37.94
CA GLY A 961 -23.14 11.18 -36.86
C GLY A 961 -22.18 11.18 -35.66
N THR A 962 -22.48 10.35 -34.66
CA THR A 962 -21.68 10.24 -33.45
C THR A 962 -21.14 8.82 -33.30
N PHE A 963 -19.82 8.70 -33.28
CA PHE A 963 -19.14 7.42 -33.03
C PHE A 963 -18.09 7.57 -31.94
N SER A 964 -17.70 6.43 -31.37
CA SER A 964 -16.78 6.36 -30.24
C SER A 964 -15.46 5.74 -30.68
N LEU A 965 -14.33 6.27 -30.18
CA LEU A 965 -13.03 5.60 -30.26
C LEU A 965 -12.80 4.65 -29.07
N ALA A 966 -13.86 4.30 -28.35
CA ALA A 966 -13.76 3.37 -27.24
C ALA A 966 -13.68 1.94 -27.75
N ASP A 967 -12.87 1.13 -27.04
CA ASP A 967 -12.84 -0.31 -27.25
C ASP A 967 -14.26 -0.87 -27.05
N PRO A 968 -14.85 -1.53 -28.07
CA PRO A 968 -16.18 -2.11 -27.98
C PRO A 968 -16.29 -3.17 -26.87
N ILE A 969 -15.19 -3.79 -26.44
CA ILE A 969 -15.15 -4.73 -25.31
C ILE A 969 -15.41 -3.99 -23.99
N ILE A 970 -14.84 -2.79 -23.84
CA ILE A 970 -14.99 -1.95 -22.63
C ILE A 970 -16.33 -1.20 -22.66
N PHE A 971 -16.83 -0.86 -23.85
CA PHE A 971 -18.06 -0.07 -24.04
C PHE A 971 -19.01 -0.67 -25.09
N PRO A 972 -19.63 -1.84 -24.82
CA PRO A 972 -20.43 -2.58 -25.81
C PRO A 972 -21.68 -1.84 -26.29
N ASN A 973 -22.20 -0.89 -25.51
CA ASN A 973 -23.39 -0.12 -25.84
C ASN A 973 -23.10 1.19 -26.60
N GLN A 974 -21.88 1.41 -27.08
CA GLN A 974 -21.52 2.56 -27.90
C GLN A 974 -21.18 2.10 -29.32
N GLN A 975 -21.62 2.85 -30.34
CA GLN A 975 -21.18 2.64 -31.72
C GLN A 975 -19.68 2.95 -31.83
N SER A 976 -18.86 1.91 -31.67
CA SER A 976 -17.41 2.01 -31.81
C SER A 976 -17.04 2.09 -33.30
N MET A 977 -16.18 3.04 -33.62
CA MET A 977 -15.56 3.15 -34.93
C MET A 977 -14.65 1.94 -35.23
N ILE A 978 -14.10 1.29 -34.20
CA ILE A 978 -13.00 0.33 -34.38
C ILE A 978 -13.43 -0.88 -35.23
N PRO A 979 -14.53 -1.60 -34.93
CA PRO A 979 -14.94 -2.73 -35.74
C PRO A 979 -15.37 -2.31 -37.15
N SER A 980 -16.15 -1.22 -37.25
CA SER A 980 -16.71 -0.77 -38.52
C SER A 980 -15.64 -0.24 -39.47
N PHE A 981 -14.64 0.49 -38.97
CA PHE A 981 -13.53 0.95 -39.80
C PHE A 981 -12.56 -0.19 -40.10
N SER A 982 -12.31 -1.10 -39.16
CA SER A 982 -11.49 -2.30 -39.41
C SER A 982 -12.09 -3.17 -40.52
N MET A 983 -13.40 -3.43 -40.50
CA MET A 983 -14.11 -4.16 -41.57
C MET A 983 -14.07 -3.42 -42.91
N PHE A 984 -14.14 -2.09 -42.88
CA PHE A 984 -14.02 -1.29 -44.11
C PHE A 984 -12.63 -1.41 -44.73
N LEU A 985 -11.57 -1.41 -43.91
CA LEU A 985 -10.19 -1.56 -44.39
C LEU A 985 -9.97 -2.89 -45.13
N ASP A 986 -10.68 -3.95 -44.75
CA ASP A 986 -10.60 -5.27 -45.40
C ASP A 986 -11.09 -5.25 -46.87
N LYS A 987 -11.84 -4.22 -47.29
CA LYS A 987 -12.20 -4.01 -48.70
C LYS A 987 -11.04 -3.49 -49.56
N TYR A 988 -9.98 -2.97 -48.92
CA TYR A 988 -8.83 -2.34 -49.60
C TYR A 988 -7.48 -2.92 -49.11
N PRO A 989 -7.27 -4.25 -49.19
CA PRO A 989 -6.09 -4.90 -48.64
C PRO A 989 -4.78 -4.45 -49.31
N ASN A 990 -4.87 -4.01 -50.57
CA ASN A 990 -3.73 -3.55 -51.39
C ASN A 990 -3.40 -2.05 -51.22
N HIS A 991 -4.18 -1.30 -50.42
CA HIS A 991 -3.89 0.12 -50.23
C HIS A 991 -2.58 0.30 -49.42
N PRO A 992 -1.65 1.21 -49.80
CA PRO A 992 -0.34 1.35 -49.15
C PRO A 992 -0.37 1.55 -47.63
N TYR A 993 -1.47 2.13 -47.13
CA TYR A 993 -1.69 2.43 -45.72
C TYR A 993 -2.67 1.50 -44.99
N HIS A 994 -3.11 0.41 -45.62
CA HIS A 994 -4.02 -0.59 -45.01
C HIS A 994 -3.46 -1.09 -43.66
N LYS A 995 -2.21 -1.58 -43.65
CA LYS A 995 -1.56 -2.12 -42.46
C LYS A 995 -1.34 -1.07 -41.36
N ALA A 996 -1.02 0.17 -41.74
CA ALA A 996 -0.82 1.26 -40.79
C ALA A 996 -2.11 1.59 -40.01
N TRP A 997 -3.26 1.64 -40.71
CA TRP A 997 -4.55 1.86 -40.06
C TRP A 997 -4.99 0.67 -39.21
N LYS A 998 -4.83 -0.57 -39.70
CA LYS A 998 -5.12 -1.79 -38.89
C LYS A 998 -4.34 -1.79 -37.58
N ASN A 999 -3.05 -1.43 -37.62
CA ASN A 999 -2.22 -1.35 -36.41
C ASN A 999 -2.75 -0.30 -35.42
N TRP A 1000 -3.18 0.88 -35.89
CA TRP A 1000 -3.74 1.93 -35.01
C TRP A 1000 -5.09 1.55 -34.38
N LEU A 1001 -5.79 0.58 -34.96
CA LEU A 1001 -7.06 0.07 -34.46
C LEU A 1001 -6.90 -1.11 -33.49
N LEU A 1002 -5.69 -1.64 -33.28
CA LEU A 1002 -5.43 -2.68 -32.29
C LEU A 1002 -5.65 -2.12 -30.87
N PRO A 1003 -6.29 -2.88 -29.95
CA PRO A 1003 -6.58 -2.41 -28.59
C PRO A 1003 -5.36 -1.87 -27.84
N GLU A 1004 -4.20 -2.51 -28.04
CA GLU A 1004 -2.92 -2.19 -27.42
C GLU A 1004 -2.35 -0.82 -27.88
N GLU A 1005 -2.53 -0.51 -29.17
CA GLU A 1005 -2.02 0.72 -29.80
C GLU A 1005 -3.02 1.88 -29.71
N LEU A 1006 -4.31 1.58 -29.59
CA LEU A 1006 -5.42 2.54 -29.67
C LEU A 1006 -5.29 3.68 -28.64
N ALA A 1007 -4.80 3.41 -27.44
CA ALA A 1007 -4.62 4.44 -26.41
C ALA A 1007 -3.68 5.56 -26.89
N GLY A 1008 -2.58 5.20 -27.57
CA GLY A 1008 -1.63 6.14 -28.18
C GLY A 1008 -2.12 6.68 -29.53
N ALA A 1009 -2.66 5.80 -30.37
CA ALA A 1009 -3.08 6.13 -31.74
C ALA A 1009 -4.38 6.94 -31.81
N SER A 1010 -5.23 6.93 -30.78
CA SER A 1010 -6.50 7.66 -30.73
C SER A 1010 -6.33 9.13 -31.12
N ARG A 1011 -5.25 9.78 -30.66
CA ARG A 1011 -4.94 11.17 -30.99
C ARG A 1011 -4.57 11.37 -32.46
N HIS A 1012 -3.95 10.39 -33.10
CA HIS A 1012 -3.67 10.39 -34.53
C HIS A 1012 -4.99 10.28 -35.31
N ILE A 1013 -5.86 9.33 -34.94
CA ILE A 1013 -7.17 9.13 -35.56
C ILE A 1013 -8.00 10.42 -35.47
N ILE A 1014 -8.05 11.06 -34.29
CA ILE A 1014 -8.77 12.33 -34.09
C ILE A 1014 -8.21 13.45 -34.96
N ALA A 1015 -6.89 13.56 -35.11
CA ALA A 1015 -6.27 14.58 -35.95
C ALA A 1015 -6.68 14.43 -37.42
N ASN A 1016 -6.73 13.19 -37.93
CA ASN A 1016 -7.19 12.89 -39.29
C ASN A 1016 -8.69 13.17 -39.46
N ILE A 1017 -9.53 12.79 -38.48
CA ILE A 1017 -10.97 13.09 -38.52
C ILE A 1017 -11.22 14.61 -38.52
N ARG A 1018 -10.51 15.37 -37.67
CA ARG A 1018 -10.65 16.84 -37.64
C ARG A 1018 -10.18 17.50 -38.93
N TYR A 1019 -9.19 16.93 -39.62
CA TYR A 1019 -8.79 17.43 -40.91
C TYR A 1019 -9.87 17.20 -41.98
N LEU A 1020 -10.40 15.98 -42.07
CA LEU A 1020 -11.46 15.62 -43.02
C LEU A 1020 -12.80 16.29 -42.68
N CYS A 1021 -13.05 16.57 -41.41
CA CYS A 1021 -14.28 17.14 -40.88
C CYS A 1021 -13.96 18.24 -39.84
N PRO A 1022 -13.64 19.48 -40.29
CA PRO A 1022 -13.22 20.58 -39.41
C PRO A 1022 -14.20 20.91 -38.28
N ASN A 1023 -15.50 20.64 -38.50
CA ASN A 1023 -16.58 20.88 -37.53
C ASN A 1023 -16.80 19.72 -36.53
N THR A 1024 -15.85 18.80 -36.39
CA THR A 1024 -15.96 17.66 -35.46
C THR A 1024 -15.85 18.13 -34.01
N SER A 1025 -16.89 17.89 -33.20
CA SER A 1025 -16.80 18.07 -31.75
C SER A 1025 -16.34 16.77 -31.08
N SER A 1026 -15.44 16.90 -30.11
CA SER A 1026 -14.95 15.77 -29.31
C SER A 1026 -15.31 15.96 -27.85
N LYS A 1027 -16.10 15.04 -27.27
CA LYS A 1027 -16.41 15.02 -25.84
C LYS A 1027 -15.65 13.87 -25.19
N ARG A 1028 -14.82 14.18 -24.20
CA ARG A 1028 -14.16 13.15 -23.37
C ARG A 1028 -15.19 12.59 -22.41
N VAL A 1029 -15.37 11.27 -22.42
CA VAL A 1029 -16.31 10.57 -21.54
C VAL A 1029 -15.50 9.69 -20.61
N GLN A 1030 -15.71 9.87 -19.30
CA GLN A 1030 -15.04 9.10 -18.25
C GLN A 1030 -16.06 8.18 -17.57
N ARG A 1031 -15.76 6.88 -17.51
CA ARG A 1031 -16.62 5.88 -16.84
C ARG A 1031 -15.73 4.81 -16.23
N LYS A 1032 -15.84 4.60 -14.91
CA LYS A 1032 -15.15 3.54 -14.15
C LYS A 1032 -13.67 3.35 -14.58
N GLU A 1033 -12.83 4.34 -14.25
CA GLU A 1033 -11.37 4.34 -14.46
C GLU A 1033 -10.85 4.38 -15.91
N THR A 1034 -11.70 4.16 -16.92
CA THR A 1034 -11.33 4.30 -18.34
C THR A 1034 -11.87 5.60 -18.94
N GLN A 1035 -11.05 6.23 -19.79
CA GLN A 1035 -11.41 7.45 -20.52
C GLN A 1035 -11.44 7.16 -22.03
N PHE A 1036 -12.52 7.55 -22.70
CA PHE A 1036 -12.61 7.48 -24.16
C PHE A 1036 -13.10 8.79 -24.74
N GLN A 1037 -12.97 8.95 -26.05
CA GLN A 1037 -13.49 10.12 -26.77
C GLN A 1037 -14.68 9.74 -27.63
N ARG A 1038 -15.77 10.48 -27.45
CA ARG A 1038 -16.94 10.45 -28.32
C ARG A 1038 -16.80 11.59 -29.34
N LEU A 1039 -16.82 11.24 -30.62
CA LEU A 1039 -16.67 12.19 -31.73
C LEU A 1039 -18.02 12.37 -32.40
N THR A 1040 -18.44 13.62 -32.58
CA THR A 1040 -19.62 13.96 -33.38
C THR A 1040 -19.16 14.71 -34.61
N VAL A 1041 -19.32 14.07 -35.76
CA VAL A 1041 -18.99 14.60 -37.08
C VAL A 1041 -20.26 15.19 -37.67
N LYS A 1042 -20.22 16.46 -38.09
CA LYS A 1042 -21.30 17.07 -38.88
C LYS A 1042 -21.15 16.65 -40.35
N PRO A 1043 -22.24 16.59 -41.14
CA PRO A 1043 -22.13 16.27 -42.56
C PRO A 1043 -21.10 17.19 -43.22
N PRO A 1044 -20.26 16.66 -44.12
CA PRO A 1044 -19.38 17.51 -44.91
C PRO A 1044 -20.25 18.54 -45.63
N ILE A 1045 -19.91 19.82 -45.50
CA ILE A 1045 -20.52 20.87 -46.31
C ILE A 1045 -20.34 20.41 -47.75
N LYS A 1046 -21.43 20.28 -48.53
CA LYS A 1046 -21.38 19.87 -49.94
C LYS A 1046 -20.29 20.68 -50.65
N GLU A 1047 -19.48 19.95 -51.42
CA GLU A 1047 -18.22 20.39 -52.09
C GLU A 1047 -18.20 21.83 -52.60
#